data_AF-A0A0F6YLV9-F1
#
_entry.id   AF-A0A0F6YLV9-F1
#
_cell.length_a   1.000
_cell.length_b   1.000
_cell.length_c   1.000
_cell.angle_alpha   90.00
_cell.angle_beta   90.00
_cell.angle_gamma   90.00
#
_symmetry.space_group_name_H-M   'P 1'
#
loop_
_entity.id
_entity.type
_entity.pdbx_description
1 polymer ?
#
loop_
_entity_poly.entity_id
_entity_poly.type
_entity_poly.pdbx_seq_one_letter_code
_entity_poly.pdbx_strand_id
1 'polypeptide(L)'
;MIIVLAARGGGGGELAHVLRLLGCRVEKSPSREVDEALLGAADGVREWSDPDGLADTIANPPSELVDRARRALPRSPLVVFHDPRLCLTLPVWHSVADSPAYVVLHRHPFAAADTLRREEGVPLSAGLAMWQLSMLSALHHSRGAARLLVRHDDLRRDPLGVARALHEFLGARGTTLASLDEIGTTARDEPERTSDAQLTRAQLDLHEAFRERRWPLVDDDDPFGLLAKDPLLLMRRANEAARPDHGSGVASELAAELGRARAAARHLEVRARQSAGRLEHAEAERARAQRALDDLRDVLAREREQRAALERQLASLVGGQEQVPAVIASPEERLRLSSSALRVFAKTLYREWTSTEGVPYGGLRDAPPLRVMVGTLHSDENEFEQCVESVRKQRYSRMKHEIFSGLGKKESVATLMTAFQRSDCDLLIKVDADMVLTSPDFVERIVRVFQANPGIDLLSVAILDFFSGGPIQGINAYRKTVEWSNERQDSLFTDHTQVPSRKRLVVWPTFLRDAVHAPNPSPFQAFHFGVHRGLKTLQLSSARYHAARAEEQLAYLEKTWDHFQLRRELRLGLACLGFELALTGCYSLEQLDYTNPSLRESFAPIDQLDVDRVEAAVVELRSRRLQFEHVQRVRDKRRELVAQHQAPVQAIVALLPHTKVFGGVNRFFELARQFAKLGVRFVIAQPENRETQVAGTRSDYPDVEVKLYSEVIDQEWDVVLCGDAFGGVMLTMPLFRAKVMAVYLLNGWGRSPLNHAQIAAVNPDVIIANSSYSAAQYVGYAPTVVPGGVDLETFRPPPQRRPRGPRLKIGAYPGRRKPSKRFEDTLEACESLHARGVPLELHAFDQGPLHLDVKFPVVFHGALQKERVREFFWDMDVMVCAEEDGGWSNPAAEAMASGTPLVCTDAGTIDYAIHEETAIVVPRRDPAAIVAGIERLYRDPELAERLRIAGLARIRGFGWPQVARDLLDALQDARPDPEGRAVKNALALERLAALGVR
;
A
#
# COMPACT_ATOMS: atom_id res chain seq x y z
N MET A 1 -7.72 -38.96 -30.59
CA MET A 1 -8.24 -40.04 -29.72
C MET A 1 -8.84 -39.46 -28.43
N ILE A 2 -9.82 -40.08 -27.75
CA ILE A 2 -10.34 -39.57 -26.46
C ILE A 2 -10.11 -40.60 -25.34
N ILE A 3 -9.50 -40.14 -24.24
CA ILE A 3 -9.28 -40.97 -23.06
C ILE A 3 -10.03 -40.33 -21.88
N VAL A 4 -10.91 -41.11 -21.23
CA VAL A 4 -11.60 -40.72 -20.01
C VAL A 4 -10.77 -41.20 -18.81
N LEU A 5 -10.33 -40.26 -17.99
CA LEU A 5 -9.49 -40.49 -16.82
C LEU A 5 -10.34 -40.33 -15.56
N ALA A 6 -10.52 -41.41 -14.81
CA ALA A 6 -11.22 -41.42 -13.54
C ALA A 6 -10.43 -42.24 -12.52
N ALA A 7 -10.41 -41.83 -11.26
CA ALA A 7 -9.87 -42.67 -10.19
C ALA A 7 -10.65 -44.00 -10.09
N ARG A 8 -10.04 -45.06 -9.54
CA ARG A 8 -10.78 -46.29 -9.18
C ARG A 8 -11.83 -45.93 -8.11
N GLY A 9 -13.05 -46.46 -8.24
CA GLY A 9 -14.20 -45.98 -7.44
C GLY A 9 -14.67 -44.56 -7.82
N GLY A 10 -14.12 -43.92 -8.84
CA GLY A 10 -14.40 -42.53 -9.25
C GLY A 10 -15.68 -42.29 -10.05
N GLY A 11 -16.55 -43.30 -10.21
CA GLY A 11 -17.88 -43.13 -10.83
C GLY A 11 -17.94 -43.12 -12.36
N GLY A 12 -16.82 -43.37 -13.06
CA GLY A 12 -16.76 -43.23 -14.52
C GLY A 12 -17.67 -44.16 -15.34
N GLY A 13 -18.36 -45.11 -14.71
CA GLY A 13 -19.48 -45.84 -15.33
C GLY A 13 -20.67 -44.96 -15.69
N GLU A 14 -20.97 -43.93 -14.87
CA GLU A 14 -22.02 -42.93 -15.13
C GLU A 14 -21.62 -42.04 -16.32
N LEU A 15 -20.37 -41.56 -16.33
CA LEU A 15 -19.84 -40.74 -17.44
C LEU A 15 -19.78 -41.53 -18.75
N ALA A 16 -19.38 -42.80 -18.70
CA ALA A 16 -19.45 -43.71 -19.84
C ALA A 16 -20.89 -43.96 -20.35
N HIS A 17 -21.91 -43.81 -19.51
CA HIS A 17 -23.31 -43.88 -19.95
C HIS A 17 -23.71 -42.62 -20.71
N VAL A 18 -23.41 -41.42 -20.19
CA VAL A 18 -23.66 -40.14 -20.90
C VAL A 18 -22.93 -40.08 -22.24
N LEU A 19 -21.67 -40.55 -22.29
CA LEU A 19 -20.91 -40.61 -23.55
C LEU A 19 -21.54 -41.55 -24.58
N ARG A 20 -22.13 -42.68 -24.16
CA ARG A 20 -22.89 -43.56 -25.07
C ARG A 20 -24.17 -42.91 -25.60
N LEU A 21 -24.88 -42.12 -24.76
CA LEU A 21 -26.06 -41.37 -25.19
C LEU A 21 -25.70 -40.30 -26.25
N LEU A 22 -24.52 -39.70 -26.15
CA LEU A 22 -23.97 -38.80 -27.18
C LEU A 22 -23.53 -39.52 -28.48
N GLY A 23 -23.80 -40.82 -28.62
CA GLY A 23 -23.39 -41.63 -29.77
C GLY A 23 -21.93 -42.11 -29.75
N CYS A 24 -21.17 -41.86 -28.66
CA CYS A 24 -19.78 -42.29 -28.61
C CYS A 24 -19.65 -43.78 -28.34
N ARG A 25 -18.83 -44.47 -29.13
CA ARG A 25 -18.40 -45.85 -28.86
C ARG A 25 -17.41 -45.87 -27.70
N VAL A 26 -17.89 -46.22 -26.51
CA VAL A 26 -17.09 -46.35 -25.29
C VAL A 26 -16.60 -47.78 -25.13
N GLU A 27 -15.28 -47.99 -25.24
CA GLU A 27 -14.67 -49.32 -25.08
C GLU A 27 -13.89 -49.46 -23.78
N LYS A 28 -14.03 -50.64 -23.14
CA LYS A 28 -13.25 -51.06 -21.96
C LYS A 28 -12.14 -52.05 -22.29
N SER A 29 -12.23 -52.75 -23.43
CA SER A 29 -11.45 -53.98 -23.66
C SER A 29 -9.98 -53.76 -24.04
N PRO A 30 -9.61 -52.77 -24.88
CA PRO A 30 -8.23 -52.65 -25.36
C PRO A 30 -7.18 -52.38 -24.30
N SER A 31 -7.54 -51.77 -23.15
CA SER A 31 -6.55 -51.55 -22.09
C SER A 31 -6.17 -52.84 -21.38
N ARG A 32 -7.12 -53.76 -21.18
CA ARG A 32 -6.96 -54.91 -20.28
C ARG A 32 -5.78 -55.82 -20.66
N GLU A 33 -5.54 -56.08 -21.94
CA GLU A 33 -4.42 -56.91 -22.39
C GLU A 33 -3.07 -56.21 -22.16
N VAL A 34 -3.02 -54.89 -22.36
CA VAL A 34 -1.84 -54.06 -22.11
C VAL A 34 -1.60 -53.89 -20.61
N ASP A 35 -2.66 -53.75 -19.82
CA ASP A 35 -2.64 -53.68 -18.36
C ASP A 35 -2.16 -55.02 -17.75
N GLU A 36 -2.64 -56.16 -18.24
CA GLU A 36 -2.19 -57.49 -17.80
C GLU A 36 -0.72 -57.75 -18.24
N ALA A 37 -0.31 -57.27 -19.41
CA ALA A 37 1.08 -57.30 -19.85
C ALA A 37 2.01 -56.37 -19.02
N LEU A 38 1.51 -55.21 -18.57
CA LEU A 38 2.25 -54.29 -17.67
C LEU A 38 2.52 -54.91 -16.31
N LEU A 39 1.52 -55.58 -15.71
CA LEU A 39 1.72 -56.36 -14.49
C LEU A 39 2.74 -57.47 -14.70
N GLY A 40 2.64 -58.23 -15.81
CA GLY A 40 3.55 -59.32 -16.11
C GLY A 40 4.99 -58.90 -16.43
N ALA A 41 5.21 -57.64 -16.83
CA ALA A 41 6.52 -57.07 -17.10
C ALA A 41 7.15 -56.36 -15.88
N ALA A 42 6.36 -56.08 -14.83
CA ALA A 42 6.83 -55.43 -13.61
C ALA A 42 7.34 -56.47 -12.60
N ASP A 43 8.65 -56.46 -12.35
CA ASP A 43 9.32 -57.52 -11.60
C ASP A 43 8.81 -57.59 -10.14
N GLY A 44 8.27 -58.75 -9.75
CA GLY A 44 7.68 -58.98 -8.43
C GLY A 44 6.24 -58.50 -8.20
N VAL A 45 5.65 -57.69 -9.08
CA VAL A 45 4.28 -57.18 -8.89
C VAL A 45 3.21 -58.19 -9.31
N ARG A 46 2.17 -58.35 -8.50
CA ARG A 46 1.02 -59.23 -8.82
C ARG A 46 -0.33 -58.50 -8.87
N GLU A 47 -0.40 -57.28 -8.35
CA GLU A 47 -1.65 -56.52 -8.24
C GLU A 47 -1.43 -55.01 -8.44
N TRP A 48 -2.45 -54.33 -8.99
CA TRP A 48 -2.48 -52.87 -9.15
C TRP A 48 -2.52 -52.07 -7.84
N SER A 49 -2.54 -52.76 -6.70
CA SER A 49 -2.48 -52.23 -5.34
C SER A 49 -1.04 -51.99 -4.87
N ASP A 50 -0.02 -52.52 -5.57
CA ASP A 50 1.40 -52.27 -5.32
C ASP A 50 1.99 -51.35 -6.41
N PRO A 51 1.92 -50.02 -6.21
CA PRO A 51 2.42 -49.07 -7.21
C PRO A 51 3.96 -48.97 -7.24
N ASP A 52 4.67 -49.39 -6.19
CA ASP A 52 6.12 -49.18 -6.09
C ASP A 52 6.88 -49.99 -7.14
N GLY A 53 6.49 -51.26 -7.38
CA GLY A 53 7.09 -52.09 -8.43
C GLY A 53 6.59 -51.78 -9.85
N LEU A 54 5.44 -51.11 -9.99
CA LEU A 54 4.93 -50.67 -11.29
C LEU A 54 5.61 -49.38 -11.81
N ALA A 55 6.23 -48.62 -10.91
CA ALA A 55 6.77 -47.29 -11.18
C ALA A 55 7.72 -47.25 -12.39
N ASP A 56 8.82 -47.98 -12.33
CA ASP A 56 9.89 -47.86 -13.31
C ASP A 56 9.47 -48.42 -14.69
N THR A 57 8.57 -49.41 -14.71
CA THR A 57 7.93 -49.98 -15.92
C THR A 57 6.93 -49.03 -16.57
N ILE A 58 6.23 -48.20 -15.79
CA ILE A 58 5.31 -47.16 -16.31
C ILE A 58 6.09 -45.96 -16.87
N ALA A 59 7.20 -45.58 -16.22
CA ALA A 59 8.08 -44.50 -16.71
C ALA A 59 8.79 -44.88 -18.01
N ASN A 60 9.25 -46.12 -18.12
CA ASN A 60 10.03 -46.63 -19.25
C ASN A 60 9.38 -47.91 -19.82
N PRO A 61 8.22 -47.80 -20.50
CA PRO A 61 7.51 -48.97 -21.00
C PRO A 61 8.34 -49.70 -22.07
N PRO A 62 8.48 -51.04 -21.99
CA PRO A 62 9.17 -51.82 -23.00
C PRO A 62 8.58 -51.61 -24.41
N SER A 63 9.42 -51.61 -25.44
CA SER A 63 8.98 -51.39 -26.83
C SER A 63 7.91 -52.37 -27.28
N GLU A 64 8.00 -53.64 -26.87
CA GLU A 64 6.99 -54.67 -27.16
C GLU A 64 5.59 -54.28 -26.60
N LEU A 65 5.56 -53.56 -25.49
CA LEU A 65 4.34 -53.15 -24.79
C LEU A 65 3.71 -51.93 -25.48
N VAL A 66 4.53 -51.00 -25.96
CA VAL A 66 4.11 -49.91 -26.86
C VAL A 66 3.55 -50.48 -28.17
N ASP A 67 4.19 -51.51 -28.74
CA ASP A 67 3.72 -52.19 -29.95
C ASP A 67 2.40 -52.96 -29.72
N ARG A 68 2.23 -53.60 -28.56
CA ARG A 68 0.94 -54.21 -28.15
C ARG A 68 -0.14 -53.14 -28.04
N ALA A 69 0.11 -52.01 -27.38
CA ALA A 69 -0.84 -50.89 -27.30
C ALA A 69 -1.21 -50.35 -28.69
N ARG A 70 -0.23 -50.18 -29.59
CA ARG A 70 -0.46 -49.74 -30.97
C ARG A 70 -1.31 -50.73 -31.79
N ARG A 71 -1.19 -52.04 -31.54
CA ARG A 71 -2.04 -53.08 -32.15
C ARG A 71 -3.44 -53.14 -31.54
N ALA A 72 -3.58 -52.86 -30.25
CA ALA A 72 -4.86 -52.89 -29.52
C ALA A 72 -5.78 -51.71 -29.86
N LEU A 73 -5.25 -50.59 -30.37
CA LEU A 73 -6.04 -49.43 -30.78
C LEU A 73 -6.96 -49.75 -31.97
N PRO A 74 -8.30 -49.62 -31.83
CA PRO A 74 -9.22 -49.77 -32.96
C PRO A 74 -9.00 -48.68 -34.00
N ARG A 75 -9.00 -49.06 -35.30
CA ARG A 75 -8.95 -48.12 -36.43
C ARG A 75 -10.29 -47.41 -36.62
N SER A 76 -10.62 -46.50 -35.70
CA SER A 76 -11.81 -45.64 -35.71
C SER A 76 -11.39 -44.19 -35.48
N PRO A 77 -11.98 -43.19 -36.18
CA PRO A 77 -11.63 -41.78 -36.00
C PRO A 77 -11.92 -41.26 -34.59
N LEU A 78 -12.88 -41.90 -33.90
CA LEU A 78 -13.15 -41.66 -32.49
C LEU A 78 -13.23 -42.98 -31.72
N VAL A 79 -12.49 -43.06 -30.62
CA VAL A 79 -12.64 -44.07 -29.58
C VAL A 79 -12.60 -43.35 -28.25
N VAL A 80 -13.56 -43.66 -27.38
CA VAL A 80 -13.62 -43.17 -26.01
C VAL A 80 -13.20 -44.32 -25.09
N PHE A 81 -11.99 -44.22 -24.54
CA PHE A 81 -11.47 -45.23 -23.62
C PHE A 81 -11.83 -44.89 -22.18
N HIS A 82 -12.28 -45.88 -21.41
CA HIS A 82 -12.50 -45.71 -19.97
C HIS A 82 -12.11 -46.97 -19.19
N ASP A 83 -10.96 -46.90 -18.54
CA ASP A 83 -10.56 -47.77 -17.43
C ASP A 83 -9.83 -46.92 -16.37
N PRO A 84 -10.09 -47.08 -15.06
CA PRO A 84 -9.42 -46.27 -14.04
C PRO A 84 -7.89 -46.36 -14.04
N ARG A 85 -7.32 -47.47 -14.51
CA ARG A 85 -5.87 -47.70 -14.59
C ARG A 85 -5.20 -46.82 -15.64
N LEU A 86 -5.95 -46.28 -16.60
CA LEU A 86 -5.44 -45.33 -17.61
C LEU A 86 -4.81 -44.08 -16.97
N CYS A 87 -5.21 -43.70 -15.75
CA CYS A 87 -4.55 -42.61 -15.03
C CYS A 87 -3.06 -42.90 -14.75
N LEU A 88 -2.70 -44.17 -14.57
CA LEU A 88 -1.33 -44.63 -14.33
C LEU A 88 -0.64 -45.02 -15.64
N THR A 89 -1.33 -45.76 -16.51
CA THR A 89 -0.75 -46.30 -17.76
C THR A 89 -0.69 -45.27 -18.90
N LEU A 90 -1.04 -44.00 -18.63
CA LEU A 90 -1.13 -42.94 -19.63
C LEU A 90 0.14 -42.71 -20.47
N PRO A 91 1.38 -42.84 -19.96
CA PRO A 91 2.59 -42.75 -20.80
C PRO A 91 2.57 -43.69 -22.01
N VAL A 92 2.12 -44.93 -21.80
CA VAL A 92 2.00 -45.96 -22.85
C VAL A 92 1.00 -45.50 -23.90
N TRP A 93 -0.21 -45.11 -23.47
CA TRP A 93 -1.29 -44.69 -24.39
C TRP A 93 -0.98 -43.38 -25.11
N HIS A 94 -0.28 -42.46 -24.47
CA HIS A 94 0.16 -41.21 -25.09
C HIS A 94 1.16 -41.47 -26.23
N SER A 95 2.09 -42.41 -26.05
CA SER A 95 3.10 -42.78 -27.08
C SER A 95 2.53 -43.39 -28.38
N VAL A 96 1.26 -43.82 -28.36
CA VAL A 96 0.57 -44.45 -29.51
C VAL A 96 -0.63 -43.64 -30.01
N ALA A 97 -0.96 -42.51 -29.38
CA ALA A 97 -2.16 -41.73 -29.70
C ALA A 97 -1.84 -40.47 -30.50
N ASP A 98 -2.39 -40.36 -31.70
CA ASP A 98 -2.36 -39.12 -32.46
C ASP A 98 -3.32 -38.09 -31.82
N SER A 99 -2.75 -36.99 -31.32
CA SER A 99 -3.44 -35.86 -30.69
C SER A 99 -4.55 -36.27 -29.71
N PRO A 100 -4.22 -36.85 -28.54
CA PRO A 100 -5.20 -37.26 -27.55
C PRO A 100 -5.91 -36.06 -26.91
N ALA A 101 -7.19 -36.26 -26.56
CA ALA A 101 -7.97 -35.37 -25.72
C ALA A 101 -8.45 -36.13 -24.48
N TYR A 102 -8.48 -35.47 -23.33
CA TYR A 102 -8.73 -36.12 -22.04
C TYR A 102 -9.98 -35.59 -21.35
N VAL A 103 -10.84 -36.48 -20.86
CA VAL A 103 -11.97 -36.11 -19.99
C VAL A 103 -11.64 -36.60 -18.59
N VAL A 104 -11.33 -35.67 -17.67
CA VAL A 104 -10.93 -35.98 -16.30
C VAL A 104 -12.16 -35.93 -15.39
N LEU A 105 -12.53 -37.05 -14.79
CA LEU A 105 -13.65 -37.15 -13.85
C LEU A 105 -13.15 -37.07 -12.40
N HIS A 106 -13.51 -35.99 -11.72
CA HIS A 106 -13.18 -35.76 -10.31
C HIS A 106 -14.37 -36.08 -9.39
N ARG A 107 -14.16 -37.03 -8.47
CA ARG A 107 -15.07 -37.42 -7.37
C ARG A 107 -14.39 -37.12 -6.03
N HIS A 108 -15.16 -36.84 -4.98
CA HIS A 108 -14.63 -36.54 -3.64
C HIS A 108 -13.72 -37.68 -3.12
N PRO A 109 -12.49 -37.41 -2.63
CA PRO A 109 -11.50 -38.43 -2.27
C PRO A 109 -12.03 -39.49 -1.30
N PHE A 110 -12.56 -39.07 -0.15
CA PHE A 110 -13.12 -39.98 0.85
C PHE A 110 -14.19 -40.91 0.27
N ALA A 111 -15.04 -40.40 -0.63
CA ALA A 111 -16.19 -41.15 -1.11
C ALA A 111 -15.80 -42.16 -2.20
N ALA A 112 -14.82 -41.81 -3.06
CA ALA A 112 -14.18 -42.77 -3.95
C ALA A 112 -13.47 -43.89 -3.16
N ALA A 113 -12.71 -43.53 -2.11
CA ALA A 113 -12.02 -44.49 -1.25
C ALA A 113 -12.99 -45.39 -0.45
N ASP A 114 -14.09 -44.83 0.06
CA ASP A 114 -15.11 -45.59 0.80
C ASP A 114 -15.94 -46.51 -0.09
N THR A 115 -16.10 -46.20 -1.38
CA THR A 115 -16.60 -47.15 -2.38
C THR A 115 -15.65 -48.34 -2.53
N LEU A 116 -14.34 -48.12 -2.73
CA LEU A 116 -13.36 -49.21 -2.83
C LEU A 116 -13.32 -50.09 -1.57
N ARG A 117 -13.45 -49.46 -0.39
CA ARG A 117 -13.53 -50.17 0.90
C ARG A 117 -14.77 -51.05 1.02
N ARG A 118 -15.91 -50.61 0.49
CA ARG A 118 -17.19 -51.34 0.57
C ARG A 118 -17.34 -52.43 -0.49
N GLU A 119 -16.87 -52.17 -1.71
CA GLU A 119 -17.07 -53.06 -2.87
C GLU A 119 -15.90 -54.04 -3.07
N GLU A 120 -14.68 -53.62 -2.75
CA GLU A 120 -13.45 -54.38 -3.04
C GLU A 120 -12.60 -54.69 -1.78
N GLY A 121 -13.05 -54.28 -0.58
CA GLY A 121 -12.36 -54.52 0.69
C GLY A 121 -11.08 -53.70 0.93
N VAL A 122 -10.76 -52.75 0.04
CA VAL A 122 -9.53 -51.95 0.11
C VAL A 122 -9.51 -51.04 1.35
N PRO A 123 -8.44 -51.01 2.16
CA PRO A 123 -8.36 -50.10 3.32
C PRO A 123 -8.56 -48.63 2.93
N LEU A 124 -9.25 -47.85 3.78
CA LEU A 124 -9.59 -46.44 3.47
C LEU A 124 -8.35 -45.59 3.13
N SER A 125 -7.26 -45.79 3.87
CA SER A 125 -5.96 -45.12 3.63
C SER A 125 -5.38 -45.46 2.26
N ALA A 126 -5.41 -46.73 1.86
CA ALA A 126 -4.99 -47.18 0.54
C ALA A 126 -5.89 -46.60 -0.57
N GLY A 127 -7.22 -46.61 -0.38
CA GLY A 127 -8.16 -46.00 -1.32
C GLY A 127 -7.94 -44.49 -1.51
N LEU A 128 -7.61 -43.76 -0.44
CA LEU A 128 -7.27 -42.33 -0.49
C LEU A 128 -5.94 -42.08 -1.23
N ALA A 129 -4.93 -42.92 -1.00
CA ALA A 129 -3.65 -42.87 -1.72
C ALA A 129 -3.84 -43.18 -3.22
N MET A 130 -4.60 -44.22 -3.57
CA MET A 130 -4.93 -44.59 -4.95
C MET A 130 -5.69 -43.47 -5.67
N TRP A 131 -6.64 -42.80 -5.01
CA TRP A 131 -7.33 -41.63 -5.57
C TRP A 131 -6.34 -40.50 -5.87
N GLN A 132 -5.49 -40.16 -4.90
CA GLN A 132 -4.53 -39.06 -5.01
C GLN A 132 -3.52 -39.31 -6.14
N LEU A 133 -2.98 -40.53 -6.20
CA LEU A 133 -2.08 -40.97 -7.26
C LEU A 133 -2.77 -40.91 -8.63
N SER A 134 -4.00 -41.43 -8.74
CA SER A 134 -4.75 -41.41 -9.99
C SER A 134 -4.96 -39.99 -10.51
N MET A 135 -5.31 -39.04 -9.64
CA MET A 135 -5.54 -37.64 -10.02
C MET A 135 -4.24 -36.90 -10.37
N LEU A 136 -3.15 -37.11 -9.63
CA LEU A 136 -1.85 -36.52 -9.95
C LEU A 136 -1.28 -37.08 -11.26
N SER A 137 -1.30 -38.40 -11.46
CA SER A 137 -0.81 -39.04 -12.68
C SER A 137 -1.67 -38.69 -13.90
N ALA A 138 -2.99 -38.57 -13.74
CA ALA A 138 -3.86 -38.05 -14.79
C ALA A 138 -3.47 -36.61 -15.17
N LEU A 139 -3.31 -35.69 -14.20
CA LEU A 139 -2.92 -34.30 -14.47
C LEU A 139 -1.52 -34.15 -15.07
N HIS A 140 -0.55 -34.95 -14.62
CA HIS A 140 0.83 -34.91 -15.10
C HIS A 140 0.92 -35.36 -16.57
N HIS A 141 0.46 -36.58 -16.87
CA HIS A 141 0.64 -37.19 -18.19
C HIS A 141 -0.34 -36.67 -19.27
N SER A 142 -1.38 -35.93 -18.88
CA SER A 142 -2.30 -35.24 -19.81
C SER A 142 -1.92 -33.78 -20.06
N ARG A 143 -0.77 -33.31 -19.55
CA ARG A 143 -0.21 -31.99 -19.85
C ARG A 143 0.04 -31.85 -21.37
N GLY A 144 -0.10 -30.64 -21.91
CA GLY A 144 0.05 -30.31 -23.33
C GLY A 144 -1.14 -30.70 -24.21
N ALA A 145 -2.02 -31.58 -23.72
CA ALA A 145 -3.18 -32.04 -24.44
C ALA A 145 -4.46 -31.31 -24.00
N ALA A 146 -5.48 -31.33 -24.85
CA ALA A 146 -6.76 -30.72 -24.53
C ALA A 146 -7.51 -31.52 -23.46
N ARG A 147 -8.01 -30.83 -22.43
CA ARG A 147 -8.72 -31.44 -21.30
C ARG A 147 -10.12 -30.91 -21.14
N LEU A 148 -11.00 -31.72 -20.58
CA LEU A 148 -12.28 -31.32 -19.99
C LEU A 148 -12.39 -31.90 -18.58
N LEU A 149 -12.54 -31.03 -17.59
CA LEU A 149 -12.79 -31.44 -16.20
C LEU A 149 -14.29 -31.60 -15.96
N VAL A 150 -14.71 -32.81 -15.57
CA VAL A 150 -16.08 -33.13 -15.16
C VAL A 150 -16.07 -33.41 -13.65
N ARG A 151 -16.97 -32.77 -12.90
CA ARG A 151 -17.19 -33.12 -11.48
C ARG A 151 -18.28 -34.18 -11.39
N HIS A 152 -18.07 -35.18 -10.55
CA HIS A 152 -19.07 -36.23 -10.31
C HIS A 152 -20.39 -35.64 -9.77
N ASP A 153 -20.32 -34.63 -8.92
CA ASP A 153 -21.51 -33.95 -8.39
C ASP A 153 -22.31 -33.25 -9.51
N ASP A 154 -21.63 -32.66 -10.49
CA ASP A 154 -22.27 -32.03 -11.66
C ASP A 154 -22.94 -33.10 -12.52
N LEU A 155 -22.31 -34.28 -12.68
CA LEU A 155 -22.86 -35.39 -13.45
C LEU A 155 -24.17 -35.95 -12.85
N ARG A 156 -24.33 -35.94 -11.53
CA ARG A 156 -25.59 -36.33 -10.87
C ARG A 156 -26.63 -35.20 -10.81
N ARG A 157 -26.20 -33.96 -10.56
CA ARG A 157 -27.11 -32.80 -10.36
C ARG A 157 -27.59 -32.15 -11.66
N ASP A 158 -26.73 -32.09 -12.67
CA ASP A 158 -27.02 -31.51 -13.98
C ASP A 158 -26.38 -32.36 -15.11
N PRO A 159 -26.87 -33.59 -15.33
CA PRO A 159 -26.37 -34.46 -16.40
C PRO A 159 -26.51 -33.82 -17.80
N LEU A 160 -27.51 -32.94 -18.01
CA LEU A 160 -27.72 -32.23 -19.27
C LEU A 160 -26.69 -31.11 -19.49
N GLY A 161 -26.29 -30.38 -18.44
CA GLY A 161 -25.19 -29.43 -18.48
C GLY A 161 -23.85 -30.10 -18.75
N VAL A 162 -23.58 -31.24 -18.11
CA VAL A 162 -22.38 -32.06 -18.39
C VAL A 162 -22.41 -32.62 -19.81
N ALA A 163 -23.56 -33.11 -20.28
CA ALA A 163 -23.71 -33.59 -21.66
C ALA A 163 -23.51 -32.47 -22.69
N ARG A 164 -24.00 -31.26 -22.43
CA ARG A 164 -23.72 -30.07 -23.27
C ARG A 164 -22.22 -29.75 -23.35
N ALA A 165 -21.53 -29.73 -22.20
CA ALA A 165 -20.09 -29.46 -22.16
C ALA A 165 -19.28 -30.56 -22.88
N LEU A 166 -19.68 -31.82 -22.77
CA LEU A 166 -19.11 -32.93 -23.54
C LEU A 166 -19.41 -32.76 -25.04
N HIS A 167 -20.64 -32.42 -25.41
CA HIS A 167 -21.04 -32.23 -26.81
C HIS A 167 -20.24 -31.10 -27.49
N GLU A 168 -20.03 -29.98 -26.81
CA GLU A 168 -19.18 -28.90 -27.30
C GLU A 168 -17.71 -29.33 -27.42
N PHE A 169 -17.16 -29.92 -26.36
CA PHE A 169 -15.75 -30.37 -26.33
C PHE A 169 -15.44 -31.45 -27.37
N LEU A 170 -16.37 -32.37 -27.63
CA LEU A 170 -16.21 -33.44 -28.61
C LEU A 170 -16.56 -32.99 -30.04
N GLY A 171 -17.58 -32.16 -30.20
CA GLY A 171 -17.97 -31.58 -31.50
C GLY A 171 -16.89 -30.67 -32.09
N ALA A 172 -16.22 -29.86 -31.26
CA ALA A 172 -15.07 -29.04 -31.66
C ALA A 172 -13.87 -29.83 -32.22
N ARG A 173 -13.88 -31.17 -32.10
CA ARG A 173 -12.85 -32.09 -32.60
C ARG A 173 -13.31 -32.90 -33.82
N GLY A 174 -14.35 -32.44 -34.50
CA GLY A 174 -14.86 -33.06 -35.74
C GLY A 174 -15.73 -34.30 -35.50
N THR A 175 -16.25 -34.47 -34.28
CA THR A 175 -17.12 -35.62 -33.94
C THR A 175 -18.57 -35.32 -34.30
N THR A 176 -19.20 -36.19 -35.10
CA THR A 176 -20.66 -36.23 -35.21
C THR A 176 -21.25 -36.89 -33.97
N LEU A 177 -22.10 -36.17 -33.23
CA LEU A 177 -22.72 -36.62 -31.99
C LEU A 177 -24.24 -36.72 -32.15
N ALA A 178 -24.89 -37.51 -31.31
CA ALA A 178 -26.36 -37.60 -31.25
C ALA A 178 -26.98 -36.32 -30.65
N SER A 179 -28.27 -36.07 -30.93
CA SER A 179 -28.97 -34.91 -30.35
C SER A 179 -29.06 -35.03 -28.84
N LEU A 180 -28.92 -33.90 -28.15
CA LEU A 180 -29.06 -33.80 -26.70
C LEU A 180 -30.48 -34.10 -26.19
N ASP A 181 -31.48 -34.09 -27.09
CA ASP A 181 -32.88 -34.34 -26.77
C ASP A 181 -33.17 -35.77 -26.24
N GLU A 182 -32.29 -36.74 -26.55
CA GLU A 182 -32.43 -38.14 -26.12
C GLU A 182 -31.90 -38.40 -24.69
N ILE A 183 -31.29 -37.40 -24.05
CA ILE A 183 -30.65 -37.54 -22.72
C ILE A 183 -31.70 -37.39 -21.61
N GLY A 184 -32.50 -38.45 -21.44
CA GLY A 184 -33.54 -38.52 -20.42
C GLY A 184 -33.01 -38.45 -18.97
N THR A 185 -33.76 -37.79 -18.10
CA THR A 185 -33.39 -37.53 -16.69
C THR A 185 -33.43 -38.79 -15.82
N THR A 186 -32.32 -39.50 -15.71
CA THR A 186 -32.11 -40.58 -14.71
C THR A 186 -31.02 -40.20 -13.69
N ALA A 187 -31.23 -39.09 -12.99
CA ALA A 187 -30.44 -38.76 -11.80
C ALA A 187 -30.77 -39.75 -10.67
N ARG A 188 -29.74 -40.35 -10.05
CA ARG A 188 -29.89 -41.11 -8.80
C ARG A 188 -29.67 -40.17 -7.63
N ASP A 189 -30.73 -39.92 -6.87
CA ASP A 189 -30.79 -38.90 -5.82
C ASP A 189 -30.44 -39.46 -4.42
N GLU A 190 -29.38 -40.27 -4.33
CA GLU A 190 -28.84 -40.73 -3.05
C GLU A 190 -27.69 -39.82 -2.58
N PRO A 191 -27.78 -39.20 -1.39
CA PRO A 191 -26.73 -38.32 -0.88
C PRO A 191 -25.47 -39.10 -0.54
N GLU A 192 -24.35 -38.69 -1.14
CA GLU A 192 -23.08 -39.39 -1.01
C GLU A 192 -22.36 -39.07 0.30
N ARG A 193 -21.81 -40.10 0.96
CA ARG A 193 -21.05 -39.93 2.20
C ARG A 193 -19.66 -39.36 1.93
N THR A 194 -19.47 -38.09 2.26
CA THR A 194 -18.17 -37.38 2.20
C THR A 194 -17.60 -37.11 3.60
N SER A 195 -16.30 -36.84 3.69
CA SER A 195 -15.64 -36.42 4.94
C SER A 195 -14.27 -35.79 4.66
N ASP A 196 -14.12 -34.50 4.95
CA ASP A 196 -12.84 -33.78 4.87
C ASP A 196 -11.91 -34.11 6.04
N ALA A 197 -12.46 -34.46 7.21
CA ALA A 197 -11.71 -34.77 8.43
C ALA A 197 -10.84 -36.03 8.34
N GLN A 198 -11.05 -36.86 7.31
CA GLN A 198 -10.26 -38.06 7.01
C GLN A 198 -9.19 -37.80 5.94
N LEU A 199 -9.13 -36.59 5.37
CA LEU A 199 -8.19 -36.22 4.33
C LEU A 199 -6.93 -35.62 4.94
N THR A 200 -5.77 -35.97 4.39
CA THR A 200 -4.54 -35.19 4.63
C THR A 200 -4.70 -33.80 4.00
N ARG A 201 -3.96 -32.80 4.49
CA ARG A 201 -4.01 -31.44 3.92
C ARG A 201 -3.72 -31.43 2.41
N ALA A 202 -2.81 -32.28 1.92
CA ALA A 202 -2.50 -32.41 0.50
C ALA A 202 -3.67 -32.97 -0.34
N GLN A 203 -4.44 -33.92 0.20
CA GLN A 203 -5.63 -34.46 -0.46
C GLN A 203 -6.78 -33.45 -0.46
N LEU A 204 -6.92 -32.67 0.61
CA LEU A 204 -7.88 -31.58 0.69
C LEU A 204 -7.51 -30.46 -0.30
N ASP A 205 -6.25 -30.00 -0.32
CA ASP A 205 -5.76 -28.97 -1.26
C ASP A 205 -5.99 -29.39 -2.73
N LEU A 206 -5.70 -30.66 -3.07
CA LEU A 206 -5.94 -31.21 -4.40
C LEU A 206 -7.45 -31.27 -4.72
N HIS A 207 -8.28 -31.69 -3.77
CA HIS A 207 -9.74 -31.72 -3.92
C HIS A 207 -10.34 -30.32 -4.12
N GLU A 208 -9.89 -29.33 -3.34
CA GLU A 208 -10.31 -27.93 -3.44
C GLU A 208 -9.94 -27.33 -4.81
N ALA A 209 -8.73 -27.61 -5.32
CA ALA A 209 -8.30 -27.17 -6.65
C ALA A 209 -9.22 -27.64 -7.79
N PHE A 210 -9.60 -28.92 -7.77
CA PHE A 210 -10.58 -29.46 -8.72
C PHE A 210 -11.99 -28.88 -8.49
N ARG A 211 -12.42 -28.67 -7.23
CA ARG A 211 -13.73 -28.11 -6.88
C ARG A 211 -13.90 -26.69 -7.43
N GLU A 212 -12.86 -25.86 -7.30
CA GLU A 212 -12.80 -24.46 -7.72
C GLU A 212 -12.47 -24.28 -9.22
N ARG A 213 -12.26 -25.38 -9.96
CA ARG A 213 -11.85 -25.38 -11.39
C ARG A 213 -10.57 -24.55 -11.64
N ARG A 214 -9.64 -24.52 -10.67
CA ARG A 214 -8.41 -23.72 -10.72
C ARG A 214 -7.33 -24.26 -11.67
N TRP A 215 -7.53 -25.43 -12.28
CA TRP A 215 -6.60 -25.98 -13.26
C TRP A 215 -6.95 -25.52 -14.68
N PRO A 216 -6.04 -24.88 -15.42
CA PRO A 216 -6.36 -24.39 -16.75
C PRO A 216 -6.49 -25.56 -17.76
N LEU A 217 -7.46 -25.45 -18.68
CA LEU A 217 -7.78 -26.48 -19.68
C LEU A 217 -6.75 -26.56 -20.82
N VAL A 218 -5.78 -25.64 -20.84
CA VAL A 218 -4.56 -25.61 -21.65
C VAL A 218 -3.43 -25.10 -20.74
N ASP A 219 -2.22 -25.62 -20.91
CA ASP A 219 -1.08 -25.45 -20.00
C ASP A 219 -0.69 -23.98 -19.69
N ASP A 220 -0.38 -23.70 -18.42
CA ASP A 220 1.02 -23.68 -17.95
C ASP A 220 1.17 -23.50 -16.43
N ASP A 221 0.12 -23.04 -15.75
CA ASP A 221 0.08 -22.95 -14.29
C ASP A 221 -0.08 -24.33 -13.63
N ASP A 222 0.98 -24.81 -12.96
CA ASP A 222 0.92 -25.80 -11.87
C ASP A 222 0.86 -25.04 -10.53
N PRO A 223 -0.33 -24.72 -9.99
CA PRO A 223 -0.47 -23.91 -8.77
C PRO A 223 0.12 -24.54 -7.50
N PHE A 224 0.60 -25.79 -7.52
CA PHE A 224 1.16 -26.49 -6.36
C PHE A 224 2.62 -26.91 -6.52
N GLY A 225 3.20 -26.77 -7.73
CA GLY A 225 4.54 -27.29 -8.05
C GLY A 225 4.66 -28.81 -7.88
N LEU A 226 3.53 -29.53 -7.96
CA LEU A 226 3.43 -30.97 -7.71
C LEU A 226 3.73 -31.80 -8.96
N LEU A 227 3.45 -31.28 -10.16
CA LEU A 227 3.66 -31.96 -11.43
C LEU A 227 5.07 -31.78 -11.98
N ALA A 228 5.86 -30.86 -11.43
CA ALA A 228 7.27 -30.66 -11.80
C ALA A 228 8.23 -31.69 -11.15
N LYS A 229 7.72 -32.57 -10.28
CA LYS A 229 8.48 -33.66 -9.66
C LYS A 229 7.86 -34.98 -10.07
N ASP A 230 8.72 -35.94 -10.39
CA ASP A 230 8.35 -37.31 -10.74
C ASP A 230 7.18 -37.81 -9.87
N PRO A 231 5.99 -38.05 -10.44
CA PRO A 231 4.83 -38.54 -9.69
C PRO A 231 5.15 -39.84 -8.94
N LEU A 232 6.07 -40.64 -9.47
CA LEU A 232 6.50 -41.92 -8.90
C LEU A 232 7.41 -41.74 -7.67
N LEU A 233 8.07 -40.59 -7.53
CA LEU A 233 8.80 -40.21 -6.31
C LEU A 233 7.86 -39.75 -5.19
N LEU A 234 6.79 -39.03 -5.55
CA LEU A 234 5.71 -38.69 -4.60
C LEU A 234 4.95 -39.95 -4.16
N MET A 235 4.77 -40.90 -5.06
CA MET A 235 4.17 -42.22 -4.85
C MET A 235 4.99 -43.07 -3.86
N ARG A 236 6.29 -43.29 -4.15
CA ARG A 236 7.22 -44.03 -3.26
C ARG A 236 7.16 -43.50 -1.81
N ARG A 237 7.20 -42.17 -1.64
CA ARG A 237 7.16 -41.52 -0.31
C ARG A 237 5.81 -41.55 0.38
N ALA A 238 4.70 -41.57 -0.38
CA ALA A 238 3.37 -41.76 0.19
C ALA A 238 3.16 -43.20 0.67
N ASN A 239 3.74 -44.18 -0.03
CA ASN A 239 3.72 -45.59 0.35
C ASN A 239 4.61 -45.88 1.57
N GLU A 240 5.82 -45.32 1.65
CA GLU A 240 6.69 -45.40 2.84
C GLU A 240 5.96 -44.95 4.12
N ALA A 241 5.14 -43.90 4.03
CA ALA A 241 4.33 -43.39 5.14
C ALA A 241 3.07 -44.22 5.46
N ALA A 242 2.70 -45.20 4.61
CA ALA A 242 1.51 -46.03 4.75
C ALA A 242 1.80 -47.48 5.21
N ARG A 243 3.07 -47.89 5.30
CA ARG A 243 3.45 -49.24 5.76
C ARG A 243 3.21 -49.40 7.27
N PRO A 244 2.57 -50.50 7.75
CA PRO A 244 2.17 -50.64 9.16
C PRO A 244 3.32 -50.58 10.18
N ASP A 245 4.50 -51.06 9.81
CA ASP A 245 5.59 -51.35 10.76
C ASP A 245 6.57 -50.20 11.02
N HIS A 246 6.34 -48.99 10.47
CA HIS A 246 7.23 -47.83 10.67
C HIS A 246 6.57 -46.71 11.49
N GLY A 247 5.82 -47.12 12.53
CA GLY A 247 5.13 -46.22 13.44
C GLY A 247 6.04 -45.30 14.26
N SER A 248 5.61 -44.04 14.39
CA SER A 248 6.05 -43.01 15.35
C SER A 248 7.42 -42.33 15.16
N GLY A 249 8.47 -43.00 14.71
CA GLY A 249 9.81 -42.38 14.56
C GLY A 249 9.93 -41.49 13.32
N VAL A 250 9.87 -42.11 12.14
CA VAL A 250 10.22 -41.49 10.85
C VAL A 250 9.28 -40.36 10.45
N ALA A 251 8.01 -40.38 10.86
CA ALA A 251 7.06 -39.30 10.56
C ALA A 251 7.47 -37.94 11.18
N SER A 252 8.19 -37.95 12.31
CA SER A 252 8.72 -36.75 12.96
C SER A 252 9.96 -36.22 12.22
N GLU A 253 10.89 -37.10 11.88
CA GLU A 253 12.10 -36.73 11.14
C GLU A 253 11.79 -36.32 9.69
N LEU A 254 10.87 -37.00 9.02
CA LEU A 254 10.42 -36.66 7.67
C LEU A 254 9.63 -35.33 7.66
N ALA A 255 8.88 -35.00 8.71
CA ALA A 255 8.27 -33.68 8.85
C ALA A 255 9.33 -32.58 9.06
N ALA A 256 10.38 -32.85 9.83
CA ALA A 256 11.51 -31.95 10.01
C ALA A 256 12.33 -31.78 8.70
N GLU A 257 12.59 -32.85 7.95
CA GLU A 257 13.29 -32.81 6.67
C GLU A 257 12.46 -32.22 5.54
N LEU A 258 11.15 -32.50 5.45
CA LEU A 258 10.26 -31.76 4.56
C LEU A 258 10.22 -30.28 4.94
N GLY A 259 10.32 -29.93 6.22
CA GLY A 259 10.51 -28.55 6.68
C GLY A 259 11.80 -27.92 6.13
N ARG A 260 12.94 -28.59 6.32
CA ARG A 260 14.26 -28.15 5.83
C ARG A 260 14.32 -28.05 4.30
N ALA A 261 13.86 -29.08 3.59
CA ALA A 261 13.82 -29.13 2.13
C ALA A 261 12.81 -28.13 1.52
N ARG A 262 11.68 -27.85 2.19
CA ARG A 262 10.76 -26.76 1.77
C ARG A 262 11.35 -25.38 2.01
N ALA A 263 12.17 -25.17 3.04
CA ALA A 263 12.87 -23.91 3.26
C ALA A 263 13.94 -23.67 2.17
N ALA A 264 14.81 -24.66 1.91
CA ALA A 264 15.82 -24.58 0.86
C ALA A 264 15.21 -24.46 -0.54
N ALA A 265 14.16 -25.25 -0.84
CA ALA A 265 13.44 -25.15 -2.12
C ALA A 265 12.77 -23.78 -2.29
N ARG A 266 12.17 -23.19 -1.24
CA ARG A 266 11.62 -21.81 -1.32
C ARG A 266 12.71 -20.76 -1.54
N HIS A 267 13.92 -20.92 -0.98
CA HIS A 267 15.03 -20.01 -1.26
C HIS A 267 15.49 -20.08 -2.71
N LEU A 268 15.63 -21.30 -3.26
CA LEU A 268 15.97 -21.51 -4.67
C LEU A 268 14.84 -21.09 -5.61
N GLU A 269 13.59 -21.33 -5.25
CA GLU A 269 12.39 -20.91 -5.97
C GLU A 269 12.21 -19.38 -5.95
N VAL A 270 12.55 -18.70 -4.86
CA VAL A 270 12.58 -17.23 -4.81
C VAL A 270 13.72 -16.68 -5.68
N ARG A 271 14.94 -17.25 -5.62
CA ARG A 271 16.03 -16.85 -6.55
C ARG A 271 15.70 -17.14 -8.01
N ALA A 272 15.02 -18.26 -8.30
CA ALA A 272 14.56 -18.62 -9.64
C ALA A 272 13.43 -17.71 -10.11
N ARG A 273 12.39 -17.44 -9.30
CA ARG A 273 11.31 -16.48 -9.62
C ARG A 273 11.82 -15.05 -9.73
N GLN A 274 12.83 -14.65 -8.97
CA GLN A 274 13.51 -13.35 -9.14
C GLN A 274 14.33 -13.29 -10.43
N SER A 275 14.80 -14.42 -10.97
CA SER A 275 15.62 -14.46 -12.18
C SER A 275 14.78 -14.66 -13.44
N ALA A 276 13.80 -15.56 -13.40
CA ALA A 276 12.74 -15.70 -14.40
C ALA A 276 11.87 -14.44 -14.45
N GLY A 277 11.45 -13.88 -13.32
CA GLY A 277 10.72 -12.61 -13.29
C GLY A 277 11.55 -11.41 -13.77
N ARG A 278 12.89 -11.43 -13.63
CA ARG A 278 13.77 -10.45 -14.29
C ARG A 278 13.86 -10.69 -15.79
N LEU A 279 13.87 -11.94 -16.26
CA LEU A 279 13.93 -12.30 -17.67
C LEU A 279 12.59 -12.04 -18.38
N GLU A 280 11.47 -12.50 -17.84
CA GLU A 280 10.10 -12.19 -18.31
C GLU A 280 9.81 -10.69 -18.25
N HIS A 281 10.26 -9.97 -17.22
CA HIS A 281 10.15 -8.52 -17.21
C HIS A 281 11.02 -7.90 -18.31
N ALA A 282 12.27 -8.34 -18.49
CA ALA A 282 13.13 -7.86 -19.58
C ALA A 282 12.61 -8.22 -20.98
N GLU A 283 11.96 -9.37 -21.16
CA GLU A 283 11.38 -9.82 -22.44
C GLU A 283 10.01 -9.18 -22.70
N ALA A 284 9.18 -9.00 -21.67
CA ALA A 284 7.96 -8.22 -21.76
C ALA A 284 8.24 -6.73 -21.99
N GLU A 285 9.25 -6.15 -21.33
CA GLU A 285 9.74 -4.80 -21.59
C GLU A 285 10.39 -4.71 -22.97
N ARG A 286 11.18 -5.69 -23.42
CA ARG A 286 11.71 -5.73 -24.79
C ARG A 286 10.61 -5.84 -25.84
N ALA A 287 9.58 -6.63 -25.60
CA ALA A 287 8.44 -6.78 -26.53
C ALA A 287 7.47 -5.58 -26.46
N ARG A 288 7.35 -4.91 -25.31
CA ARG A 288 6.66 -3.61 -25.17
C ARG A 288 7.46 -2.51 -25.86
N ALA A 289 8.77 -2.45 -25.66
CA ALA A 289 9.67 -1.51 -26.32
C ALA A 289 9.71 -1.74 -27.83
N GLN A 290 9.70 -3.00 -28.31
CA GLN A 290 9.65 -3.30 -29.74
C GLN A 290 8.30 -2.88 -30.35
N ARG A 291 7.17 -3.24 -29.72
CA ARG A 291 5.84 -2.77 -30.18
C ARG A 291 5.71 -1.25 -30.10
N ALA A 292 6.20 -0.62 -29.03
CA ALA A 292 6.26 0.83 -28.91
C ALA A 292 7.18 1.45 -29.96
N LEU A 293 8.29 0.81 -30.33
CA LEU A 293 9.18 1.27 -31.40
C LEU A 293 8.51 1.17 -32.77
N ASP A 294 7.71 0.13 -33.01
CA ASP A 294 6.97 -0.05 -34.25
C ASP A 294 5.73 0.86 -34.33
N ASP A 295 4.99 1.04 -33.23
CA ASP A 295 3.96 2.08 -33.07
C ASP A 295 4.56 3.49 -33.25
N LEU A 296 5.75 3.76 -32.69
CA LEU A 296 6.49 5.01 -32.87
C LEU A 296 7.00 5.18 -34.30
N ARG A 297 7.33 4.10 -35.03
CA ARG A 297 7.68 4.16 -36.47
C ARG A 297 6.47 4.54 -37.30
N ASP A 298 5.30 3.97 -37.01
CA ASP A 298 4.04 4.30 -37.68
C ASP A 298 3.55 5.72 -37.33
N VAL A 299 3.68 6.15 -36.08
CA VAL A 299 3.44 7.54 -35.68
C VAL A 299 4.45 8.47 -36.35
N LEU A 300 5.74 8.16 -36.37
CA LEU A 300 6.77 8.96 -37.05
C LEU A 300 6.55 9.02 -38.56
N ALA A 301 5.99 7.98 -39.18
CA ALA A 301 5.60 7.99 -40.60
C ALA A 301 4.43 8.96 -40.84
N ARG A 302 3.37 8.89 -40.03
CA ARG A 302 2.21 9.81 -40.09
C ARG A 302 2.61 11.25 -39.76
N GLU A 303 3.45 11.46 -38.77
CA GLU A 303 4.01 12.77 -38.40
C GLU A 303 4.93 13.31 -39.49
N ARG A 304 5.72 12.49 -40.18
CA ARG A 304 6.48 12.93 -41.37
C ARG A 304 5.56 13.35 -42.51
N GLU A 305 4.43 12.66 -42.70
CA GLU A 305 3.45 12.98 -43.74
C GLU A 305 2.66 14.27 -43.42
N GLN A 306 2.22 14.43 -42.16
CA GLN A 306 1.60 15.66 -41.65
C GLN A 306 2.60 16.83 -41.60
N ARG A 307 3.85 16.60 -41.21
CA ARG A 307 4.92 17.59 -41.27
C ARG A 307 5.21 18.00 -42.70
N ALA A 308 5.27 17.07 -43.66
CA ALA A 308 5.41 17.43 -45.07
C ALA A 308 4.18 18.20 -45.59
N ALA A 309 2.96 17.91 -45.10
CA ALA A 309 1.77 18.71 -45.40
C ALA A 309 1.85 20.13 -44.80
N LEU A 310 2.26 20.26 -43.53
CA LEU A 310 2.46 21.55 -42.86
C LEU A 310 3.63 22.33 -43.48
N GLU A 311 4.75 21.71 -43.83
CA GLU A 311 5.88 22.38 -44.49
C GLU A 311 5.47 22.90 -45.89
N ARG A 312 4.59 22.20 -46.61
CA ARG A 312 3.97 22.71 -47.85
C ARG A 312 3.02 23.90 -47.59
N GLN A 313 2.27 23.90 -46.49
CA GLN A 313 1.46 25.06 -46.09
C GLN A 313 2.31 26.24 -45.57
N LEU A 314 3.40 25.96 -44.84
CA LEU A 314 4.27 26.96 -44.23
C LEU A 314 5.19 27.62 -45.28
N ALA A 315 5.68 26.85 -46.26
CA ALA A 315 6.40 27.37 -47.42
C ALA A 315 5.53 28.28 -48.31
N SER A 316 4.20 28.16 -48.24
CA SER A 316 3.28 29.10 -48.90
C SER A 316 2.97 30.36 -48.07
N LEU A 317 3.27 30.34 -46.77
CA LEU A 317 2.95 31.42 -45.82
C LEU A 317 4.17 32.27 -45.40
N VAL A 318 5.40 31.75 -45.51
CA VAL A 318 6.61 32.42 -45.02
C VAL A 318 7.72 32.45 -46.08
N GLY A 319 7.62 33.44 -46.98
CA GLY A 319 8.79 33.93 -47.70
C GLY A 319 9.51 34.99 -46.85
N GLY A 320 10.56 34.60 -46.11
CA GLY A 320 11.37 35.53 -45.31
C GLY A 320 12.03 34.92 -44.07
N GLN A 321 13.36 34.81 -44.14
CA GLN A 321 14.39 34.47 -43.14
C GLN A 321 14.19 35.14 -41.74
N GLU A 322 14.77 34.77 -40.57
CA GLU A 322 15.61 33.68 -39.98
C GLU A 322 15.80 34.00 -38.46
N GLN A 323 16.22 33.15 -37.48
CA GLN A 323 16.29 31.69 -37.27
C GLN A 323 16.62 31.37 -35.76
N VAL A 324 16.11 30.25 -35.18
CA VAL A 324 16.71 29.44 -34.06
C VAL A 324 16.77 30.06 -32.61
N PRO A 325 16.71 29.29 -31.48
CA PRO A 325 16.55 27.84 -31.24
C PRO A 325 15.30 27.39 -30.43
N ALA A 326 15.07 26.07 -30.33
CA ALA A 326 13.99 25.44 -29.55
C ALA A 326 14.52 24.44 -28.50
N VAL A 327 13.83 24.31 -27.35
CA VAL A 327 14.16 23.34 -26.27
C VAL A 327 12.90 22.81 -25.56
N ILE A 328 12.84 21.49 -25.37
CA ILE A 328 11.91 20.65 -24.56
C ILE A 328 10.50 20.35 -25.13
N ALA A 329 10.12 19.07 -24.97
CA ALA A 329 8.99 18.39 -25.60
C ALA A 329 7.66 18.47 -24.80
N SER A 330 6.62 17.81 -25.34
CA SER A 330 5.21 18.08 -25.10
C SER A 330 4.57 17.23 -23.96
N PRO A 331 3.32 17.54 -23.52
CA PRO A 331 2.72 17.02 -22.29
C PRO A 331 2.50 15.49 -22.14
N GLU A 332 2.78 14.67 -23.16
CA GLU A 332 2.47 13.24 -23.13
C GLU A 332 3.49 12.40 -22.31
N GLU A 333 4.71 12.92 -22.08
CA GLU A 333 5.74 12.26 -21.26
C GLU A 333 5.38 12.12 -19.76
N ARG A 334 4.22 12.62 -19.31
CA ARG A 334 3.76 12.50 -17.91
C ARG A 334 2.66 11.45 -17.69
N LEU A 335 2.19 10.75 -18.73
CA LEU A 335 0.99 9.89 -18.65
C LEU A 335 1.19 8.54 -19.34
N ARG A 336 1.78 7.56 -18.64
CA ARG A 336 1.46 6.10 -18.70
C ARG A 336 2.34 5.27 -17.75
N LEU A 337 1.86 5.05 -16.52
CA LEU A 337 2.24 3.89 -15.70
C LEU A 337 0.97 3.10 -15.31
N SER A 338 1.15 1.82 -14.97
CA SER A 338 0.25 0.71 -15.34
C SER A 338 -1.11 0.60 -14.64
N SER A 339 -2.05 -0.13 -15.28
CA SER A 339 -3.39 -0.40 -14.76
C SER A 339 -3.91 -1.80 -15.12
N SER A 340 -4.07 -2.67 -14.10
CA SER A 340 -4.79 -3.95 -14.23
C SER A 340 -5.79 -4.15 -13.08
N ALA A 341 -5.35 -4.08 -11.82
CA ALA A 341 -6.27 -4.11 -10.66
C ALA A 341 -7.18 -2.86 -10.59
N LEU A 342 -6.65 -1.70 -11.03
CA LEU A 342 -7.44 -0.48 -11.23
C LEU A 342 -8.60 -0.66 -12.23
N ARG A 343 -8.49 -1.57 -13.21
CA ARG A 343 -9.43 -1.62 -14.34
C ARG A 343 -10.80 -2.25 -14.03
N VAL A 344 -10.94 -2.94 -12.89
CA VAL A 344 -12.23 -3.44 -12.39
C VAL A 344 -12.77 -2.54 -11.28
N PHE A 345 -11.94 -2.18 -10.29
CA PHE A 345 -12.39 -1.38 -9.14
C PHE A 345 -12.64 0.09 -9.49
N ALA A 346 -11.82 0.69 -10.38
CA ALA A 346 -12.13 2.01 -10.90
C ALA A 346 -13.34 1.95 -11.85
N LYS A 347 -13.66 0.84 -12.54
CA LYS A 347 -14.81 0.83 -13.46
C LYS A 347 -16.16 1.09 -12.78
N THR A 348 -16.26 0.83 -11.48
CA THR A 348 -17.44 1.13 -10.65
C THR A 348 -17.40 2.56 -10.12
N LEU A 349 -16.31 2.98 -9.46
CA LEU A 349 -16.21 4.34 -8.86
C LEU A 349 -15.89 5.46 -9.86
N TYR A 350 -15.10 5.20 -10.91
CA TYR A 350 -14.80 6.14 -12.01
C TYR A 350 -16.05 6.37 -12.90
N ARG A 351 -17.02 5.43 -12.93
CA ARG A 351 -18.32 5.70 -13.57
C ARG A 351 -19.17 6.71 -12.79
N GLU A 352 -19.03 6.77 -11.47
CA GLU A 352 -19.68 7.78 -10.63
C GLU A 352 -18.86 9.09 -10.54
N TRP A 353 -17.53 9.01 -10.63
CA TRP A 353 -16.62 10.14 -10.39
C TRP A 353 -16.07 10.82 -11.66
N THR A 354 -16.13 10.15 -12.81
CA THR A 354 -15.78 10.72 -14.13
C THR A 354 -16.79 10.38 -15.22
N SER A 355 -18.07 10.32 -14.87
CA SER A 355 -18.97 11.09 -15.72
C SER A 355 -18.46 12.54 -15.72
N THR A 356 -18.45 13.19 -16.87
CA THR A 356 -18.28 14.66 -16.96
C THR A 356 -19.50 15.42 -16.40
N GLU A 357 -20.25 14.77 -15.51
CA GLU A 357 -21.54 15.13 -14.92
C GLU A 357 -21.54 14.90 -13.39
N GLY A 358 -20.38 14.58 -12.79
CA GLY A 358 -20.22 14.14 -11.38
C GLY A 358 -20.25 15.25 -10.31
N VAL A 359 -20.24 16.52 -10.70
CA VAL A 359 -21.01 17.55 -9.98
C VAL A 359 -22.25 17.74 -10.84
N PRO A 360 -23.48 17.67 -10.30
CA PRO A 360 -24.66 17.83 -11.11
C PRO A 360 -24.71 19.27 -11.66
N TYR A 361 -24.28 19.45 -12.91
CA TYR A 361 -24.70 20.55 -13.78
C TYR A 361 -26.17 20.40 -14.20
N GLY A 362 -26.99 19.80 -13.33
CA GLY A 362 -28.39 19.51 -13.56
C GLY A 362 -29.20 20.79 -13.51
N GLY A 363 -29.67 21.26 -14.67
CA GLY A 363 -30.70 22.30 -14.75
C GLY A 363 -30.21 23.76 -14.80
N LEU A 364 -28.97 24.04 -15.22
CA LEU A 364 -28.56 25.43 -15.53
C LEU A 364 -28.83 25.79 -17.00
N ARG A 365 -30.12 25.93 -17.36
CA ARG A 365 -30.51 26.60 -18.62
C ARG A 365 -31.11 28.01 -18.43
N ASP A 366 -31.61 28.33 -17.23
CA ASP A 366 -32.39 29.57 -17.01
C ASP A 366 -31.88 30.47 -15.86
N ALA A 367 -30.74 30.16 -15.23
CA ALA A 367 -30.17 31.01 -14.18
C ALA A 367 -29.47 32.26 -14.77
N PRO A 368 -29.74 33.48 -14.29
CA PRO A 368 -29.11 34.68 -14.82
C PRO A 368 -27.57 34.66 -14.60
N PRO A 369 -26.76 35.11 -15.58
CA PRO A 369 -25.30 35.10 -15.43
C PRO A 369 -24.81 36.11 -14.37
N LEU A 370 -24.07 35.61 -13.39
CA LEU A 370 -23.54 36.39 -12.26
C LEU A 370 -22.50 37.43 -12.72
N ARG A 371 -22.50 38.61 -12.11
CA ARG A 371 -21.45 39.62 -12.30
C ARG A 371 -20.25 39.32 -11.39
N VAL A 372 -19.05 39.38 -11.95
CA VAL A 372 -17.80 39.04 -11.24
C VAL A 372 -16.91 40.28 -11.11
N MET A 373 -16.41 40.53 -9.91
CA MET A 373 -15.22 41.35 -9.70
C MET A 373 -14.02 40.40 -9.66
N VAL A 374 -13.00 40.62 -10.49
CA VAL A 374 -11.66 40.10 -10.23
C VAL A 374 -10.90 41.21 -9.52
N GLY A 375 -10.40 40.92 -8.32
CA GLY A 375 -9.64 41.84 -7.50
C GLY A 375 -8.17 41.44 -7.44
N THR A 376 -7.29 42.32 -7.91
CA THR A 376 -5.83 42.10 -7.87
C THR A 376 -5.17 43.04 -6.88
N LEU A 377 -4.34 42.47 -6.00
CA LEU A 377 -3.55 43.18 -5.01
C LEU A 377 -2.08 43.16 -5.47
N HIS A 378 -1.45 44.32 -5.55
CA HIS A 378 -0.10 44.51 -6.06
C HIS A 378 0.74 45.39 -5.12
N SER A 379 1.91 44.90 -4.74
CA SER A 379 2.82 45.46 -3.75
C SER A 379 4.22 45.74 -4.34
N ASP A 380 4.80 44.79 -5.08
CA ASP A 380 6.05 44.88 -5.90
C ASP A 380 6.30 43.56 -6.71
N GLU A 381 5.25 42.80 -7.02
CA GLU A 381 5.37 41.42 -7.55
C GLU A 381 5.79 41.41 -9.04
N ASN A 382 6.82 40.63 -9.36
CA ASN A 382 7.44 40.62 -10.70
C ASN A 382 6.50 40.14 -11.81
N GLU A 383 5.46 39.38 -11.46
CA GLU A 383 4.46 38.86 -12.40
C GLU A 383 3.29 39.81 -12.67
N PHE A 384 3.23 41.00 -12.07
CA PHE A 384 2.07 41.89 -12.13
C PHE A 384 1.51 42.12 -13.54
N GLU A 385 2.35 42.43 -14.54
CA GLU A 385 1.91 42.63 -15.92
C GLU A 385 1.30 41.35 -16.52
N GLN A 386 1.88 40.18 -16.21
CA GLN A 386 1.41 38.88 -16.68
C GLN A 386 0.10 38.48 -15.97
N CYS A 387 -0.02 38.77 -14.67
CA CYS A 387 -1.26 38.62 -13.91
C CYS A 387 -2.38 39.43 -14.57
N VAL A 388 -2.18 40.73 -14.77
CA VAL A 388 -3.18 41.63 -15.38
C VAL A 388 -3.58 41.16 -16.78
N GLU A 389 -2.62 40.79 -17.61
CA GLU A 389 -2.88 40.29 -18.96
C GLU A 389 -3.61 38.92 -18.96
N SER A 390 -3.33 38.06 -17.99
CA SER A 390 -4.02 36.77 -17.83
C SER A 390 -5.48 36.92 -17.39
N VAL A 391 -5.79 37.97 -16.62
CA VAL A 391 -7.16 38.35 -16.24
C VAL A 391 -7.90 39.00 -17.42
N ARG A 392 -7.22 39.82 -18.23
CA ARG A 392 -7.81 40.39 -19.46
C ARG A 392 -8.16 39.35 -20.53
N LYS A 393 -7.43 38.24 -20.58
CA LYS A 393 -7.66 37.12 -21.52
C LYS A 393 -8.84 36.21 -21.17
N GLN A 394 -9.54 36.48 -20.06
CA GLN A 394 -10.70 35.69 -19.63
C GLN A 394 -11.92 35.92 -20.55
N ARG A 395 -12.56 34.85 -21.01
CA ARG A 395 -13.70 34.93 -21.95
C ARG A 395 -15.02 35.37 -21.30
N TYR A 396 -15.11 35.37 -19.97
CA TYR A 396 -16.36 35.63 -19.26
C TYR A 396 -16.75 37.11 -19.33
N SER A 397 -17.75 37.44 -20.15
CA SER A 397 -18.07 38.83 -20.51
C SER A 397 -18.72 39.68 -19.40
N ARG A 398 -19.18 39.08 -18.29
CA ARG A 398 -19.75 39.79 -17.13
C ARG A 398 -18.75 39.92 -15.97
N MET A 399 -17.50 40.26 -16.28
CA MET A 399 -16.51 40.59 -15.27
C MET A 399 -16.00 42.03 -15.39
N LYS A 400 -15.57 42.59 -14.26
CA LYS A 400 -14.68 43.75 -14.19
C LYS A 400 -13.42 43.38 -13.41
N HIS A 401 -12.31 44.01 -13.77
CA HIS A 401 -11.02 43.85 -13.09
C HIS A 401 -10.70 45.14 -12.33
N GLU A 402 -10.52 45.04 -11.02
CA GLU A 402 -10.07 46.15 -10.18
C GLU A 402 -8.70 45.81 -9.58
N ILE A 403 -7.78 46.75 -9.67
CA ILE A 403 -6.39 46.62 -9.24
C ILE A 403 -6.15 47.60 -8.10
N PHE A 404 -5.60 47.10 -7.01
CA PHE A 404 -5.23 47.85 -5.82
C PHE A 404 -3.70 47.81 -5.69
N SER A 405 -3.05 48.96 -5.61
CA SER A 405 -1.58 49.07 -5.61
C SER A 405 -1.08 50.12 -4.64
N GLY A 406 0.12 49.91 -4.09
CA GLY A 406 0.79 50.89 -3.21
C GLY A 406 0.19 51.02 -1.81
N LEU A 407 -0.58 50.00 -1.36
CA LEU A 407 -1.18 49.94 -0.03
C LEU A 407 -0.63 48.73 0.72
N GLY A 408 -0.31 48.90 2.01
CA GLY A 408 0.18 47.79 2.86
C GLY A 408 -0.82 46.61 2.86
N LYS A 409 -0.33 45.37 3.03
CA LYS A 409 -1.11 44.16 2.73
C LYS A 409 -2.50 44.10 3.41
N LYS A 410 -2.59 44.58 4.65
CA LYS A 410 -3.84 44.69 5.41
C LYS A 410 -4.82 45.71 4.82
N GLU A 411 -4.32 46.87 4.42
CA GLU A 411 -5.09 47.95 3.81
C GLU A 411 -5.57 47.56 2.40
N SER A 412 -4.71 46.89 1.61
CA SER A 412 -5.03 46.30 0.31
C SER A 412 -6.27 45.38 0.38
N VAL A 413 -6.29 44.41 1.30
CA VAL A 413 -7.44 43.49 1.46
C VAL A 413 -8.69 44.22 1.95
N ALA A 414 -8.57 45.11 2.94
CA ALA A 414 -9.71 45.88 3.46
C ALA A 414 -10.34 46.78 2.38
N THR A 415 -9.51 47.37 1.52
CA THR A 415 -9.94 48.23 0.41
C THR A 415 -10.66 47.42 -0.67
N LEU A 416 -10.08 46.28 -1.07
CA LEU A 416 -10.70 45.34 -2.02
C LEU A 416 -12.08 44.86 -1.53
N MET A 417 -12.18 44.43 -0.27
CA MET A 417 -13.47 43.97 0.28
C MET A 417 -14.50 45.09 0.37
N THR A 418 -14.07 46.33 0.69
CA THR A 418 -14.94 47.51 0.69
C THR A 418 -15.43 47.86 -0.72
N ALA A 419 -14.55 47.78 -1.72
CA ALA A 419 -14.90 47.98 -3.13
C ALA A 419 -15.89 46.91 -3.62
N PHE A 420 -15.64 45.62 -3.29
CA PHE A 420 -16.55 44.54 -3.63
C PHE A 420 -17.94 44.70 -3.01
N GLN A 421 -18.03 45.00 -1.72
CA GLN A 421 -19.32 45.19 -1.04
C GLN A 421 -20.11 46.39 -1.60
N ARG A 422 -19.43 47.46 -2.00
CA ARG A 422 -20.04 48.63 -2.68
C ARG A 422 -20.35 48.41 -4.16
N SER A 423 -19.74 47.41 -4.80
CA SER A 423 -19.93 47.13 -6.22
C SER A 423 -21.33 46.57 -6.50
N ASP A 424 -21.67 46.44 -7.78
CA ASP A 424 -22.86 45.73 -8.24
C ASP A 424 -22.59 44.22 -8.48
N CYS A 425 -21.35 43.74 -8.32
CA CYS A 425 -20.98 42.35 -8.54
C CYS A 425 -21.59 41.39 -7.51
N ASP A 426 -21.79 40.14 -7.94
CA ASP A 426 -22.36 39.04 -7.16
C ASP A 426 -21.26 38.15 -6.56
N LEU A 427 -20.12 38.04 -7.27
CA LEU A 427 -18.93 37.29 -6.87
C LEU A 427 -17.67 38.17 -6.91
N LEU A 428 -16.72 37.88 -6.03
CA LEU A 428 -15.34 38.36 -6.06
C LEU A 428 -14.41 37.16 -6.31
N ILE A 429 -13.41 37.31 -7.18
CA ILE A 429 -12.27 36.39 -7.29
C ILE A 429 -11.01 37.17 -6.91
N LYS A 430 -10.35 36.79 -5.81
CA LYS A 430 -9.08 37.39 -5.37
C LYS A 430 -7.94 36.70 -6.11
N VAL A 431 -7.16 37.47 -6.87
CA VAL A 431 -5.98 37.00 -7.61
C VAL A 431 -4.82 37.90 -7.21
N ASP A 432 -3.92 37.42 -6.37
CA ASP A 432 -2.74 38.18 -5.95
C ASP A 432 -1.80 38.40 -7.17
N ALA A 433 -1.04 39.50 -7.20
CA ALA A 433 -0.28 39.90 -8.40
C ALA A 433 0.88 38.95 -8.79
N ASP A 434 1.25 38.02 -7.90
CA ASP A 434 2.17 36.91 -8.19
C ASP A 434 1.50 35.74 -8.93
N MET A 435 0.18 35.76 -9.16
CA MET A 435 -0.56 34.68 -9.81
C MET A 435 -0.85 34.95 -11.29
N VAL A 436 -0.60 33.97 -12.15
CA VAL A 436 -0.90 34.04 -13.60
C VAL A 436 -1.96 33.00 -13.97
N LEU A 437 -3.08 33.44 -14.54
CA LEU A 437 -4.15 32.56 -15.02
C LEU A 437 -3.75 31.93 -16.37
N THR A 438 -3.62 30.61 -16.42
CA THR A 438 -3.23 29.86 -17.62
C THR A 438 -4.41 29.42 -18.48
N SER A 439 -5.64 29.43 -17.94
CA SER A 439 -6.85 29.07 -18.69
C SER A 439 -7.73 30.30 -18.97
N PRO A 440 -8.19 30.51 -20.23
CA PRO A 440 -9.04 31.66 -20.59
C PRO A 440 -10.50 31.49 -20.13
N ASP A 441 -10.89 30.29 -19.68
CA ASP A 441 -12.23 29.97 -19.19
C ASP A 441 -12.27 29.85 -17.64
N PHE A 442 -11.18 30.30 -17.00
CA PHE A 442 -10.99 30.64 -15.58
C PHE A 442 -12.29 30.97 -14.83
N VAL A 443 -12.66 32.23 -15.05
CA VAL A 443 -13.75 32.93 -14.39
C VAL A 443 -15.08 32.27 -14.69
N GLU A 444 -15.29 31.77 -15.91
CA GLU A 444 -16.54 31.10 -16.28
C GLU A 444 -16.74 29.80 -15.48
N ARG A 445 -15.70 28.98 -15.31
CA ARG A 445 -15.81 27.75 -14.50
C ARG A 445 -16.11 28.08 -13.03
N ILE A 446 -15.49 29.12 -12.46
CA ILE A 446 -15.79 29.59 -11.10
C ILE A 446 -17.28 30.01 -10.99
N VAL A 447 -17.79 30.78 -11.95
CA VAL A 447 -19.21 31.18 -12.00
C VAL A 447 -20.14 29.96 -12.04
N ARG A 448 -19.85 28.98 -12.90
CA ARG A 448 -20.66 27.74 -13.00
C ARG A 448 -20.69 26.97 -11.68
N VAL A 449 -19.58 26.92 -10.93
CA VAL A 449 -19.56 26.30 -9.58
C VAL A 449 -20.48 27.04 -8.61
N PHE A 450 -20.43 28.37 -8.57
CA PHE A 450 -21.34 29.16 -7.71
C PHE A 450 -22.81 29.13 -8.17
N GLN A 451 -23.09 28.93 -9.46
CA GLN A 451 -24.46 28.75 -9.96
C GLN A 451 -25.01 27.36 -9.61
N ALA A 452 -24.20 26.30 -9.72
CA ALA A 452 -24.58 24.95 -9.29
C ALA A 452 -24.70 24.82 -7.76
N ASN A 453 -24.00 25.68 -7.00
CA ASN A 453 -23.96 25.68 -5.54
C ASN A 453 -24.46 27.03 -4.97
N PRO A 454 -25.77 27.32 -5.00
CA PRO A 454 -26.30 28.60 -4.51
C PRO A 454 -26.03 28.85 -3.01
N GLY A 455 -25.81 27.80 -2.21
CA GLY A 455 -25.56 27.88 -0.77
C GLY A 455 -24.12 28.17 -0.32
N ILE A 456 -23.13 28.22 -1.22
CA ILE A 456 -21.73 28.52 -0.85
C ILE A 456 -21.42 30.02 -0.94
N ASP A 457 -20.67 30.52 0.04
CA ASP A 457 -20.19 31.91 0.13
C ASP A 457 -18.67 32.01 -0.11
N LEU A 458 -17.92 30.90 -0.04
CA LEU A 458 -16.49 30.84 -0.32
C LEU A 458 -16.16 29.59 -1.13
N LEU A 459 -15.40 29.77 -2.20
CA LEU A 459 -14.77 28.73 -3.00
C LEU A 459 -13.25 28.92 -2.98
N SER A 460 -12.52 27.94 -2.47
CA SER A 460 -11.05 27.87 -2.55
C SER A 460 -10.65 26.85 -3.61
N VAL A 461 -9.70 27.21 -4.48
CA VAL A 461 -9.24 26.33 -5.55
C VAL A 461 -7.73 26.09 -5.50
N ALA A 462 -7.33 24.85 -5.76
CA ALA A 462 -5.93 24.50 -5.87
C ALA A 462 -5.34 24.94 -7.22
N ILE A 463 -4.08 25.40 -7.19
CA ILE A 463 -3.30 25.89 -8.32
C ILE A 463 -1.87 25.33 -8.23
N LEU A 464 -1.09 25.41 -9.30
CA LEU A 464 0.33 25.05 -9.26
C LEU A 464 1.16 26.16 -8.63
N ASP A 465 2.27 25.80 -7.99
CA ASP A 465 3.17 26.71 -7.30
C ASP A 465 4.63 26.47 -7.68
N PHE A 466 5.33 27.57 -7.98
CA PHE A 466 6.76 27.58 -8.28
C PHE A 466 7.62 27.09 -7.10
N PHE A 467 7.38 27.60 -5.88
CA PHE A 467 8.30 27.36 -4.76
C PHE A 467 8.31 25.88 -4.34
N SER A 468 7.13 25.31 -4.08
CA SER A 468 7.01 23.89 -3.71
C SER A 468 7.07 22.91 -4.89
N GLY A 469 7.06 23.40 -6.13
CA GLY A 469 7.01 22.58 -7.35
C GLY A 469 5.72 21.76 -7.51
N GLY A 470 4.67 22.06 -6.75
CA GLY A 470 3.48 21.21 -6.59
C GLY A 470 2.17 22.00 -6.42
N PRO A 471 1.08 21.32 -6.03
CA PRO A 471 -0.23 21.95 -5.82
C PRO A 471 -0.28 22.70 -4.47
N ILE A 472 -0.85 23.91 -4.47
CA ILE A 472 -1.22 24.67 -3.26
C ILE A 472 -2.68 25.13 -3.34
N GLN A 473 -3.30 25.43 -2.19
CA GLN A 473 -4.51 26.27 -2.16
C GLN A 473 -4.09 27.72 -2.43
N GLY A 474 -4.54 28.30 -3.55
CA GLY A 474 -4.03 29.60 -4.01
C GLY A 474 -5.12 30.66 -4.21
N ILE A 475 -6.13 30.38 -5.04
CA ILE A 475 -7.16 31.37 -5.36
C ILE A 475 -8.41 31.16 -4.50
N ASN A 476 -8.93 32.26 -3.95
CA ASN A 476 -10.20 32.30 -3.24
C ASN A 476 -11.20 33.16 -4.02
N ALA A 477 -12.42 32.63 -4.15
CA ALA A 477 -13.57 33.34 -4.68
C ALA A 477 -14.68 33.41 -3.63
N TYR A 478 -15.40 34.52 -3.58
CA TYR A 478 -16.37 34.86 -2.53
C TYR A 478 -17.70 35.27 -3.15
N ARG A 479 -18.82 34.89 -2.52
CA ARG A 479 -20.14 35.44 -2.83
C ARG A 479 -20.35 36.72 -2.02
N LYS A 480 -21.11 37.68 -2.56
CA LYS A 480 -21.43 38.97 -1.89
C LYS A 480 -22.02 38.84 -0.48
N THR A 481 -22.74 37.74 -0.22
CA THR A 481 -23.29 37.34 1.08
C THR A 481 -22.23 37.06 2.17
N VAL A 482 -20.94 37.12 1.85
CA VAL A 482 -19.87 37.05 2.85
C VAL A 482 -19.90 38.25 3.80
N GLU A 483 -20.03 37.97 5.10
CA GLU A 483 -19.84 38.96 6.15
C GLU A 483 -18.35 39.18 6.42
N TRP A 484 -17.93 40.44 6.48
CA TRP A 484 -16.56 40.86 6.74
C TRP A 484 -16.49 41.73 7.99
N SER A 485 -15.68 41.34 8.97
CA SER A 485 -15.50 42.06 10.24
C SER A 485 -14.12 42.72 10.32
N ASN A 486 -14.07 44.05 10.46
CA ASN A 486 -12.81 44.77 10.63
C ASN A 486 -12.16 44.56 12.02
N GLU A 487 -12.89 43.99 12.98
CA GLU A 487 -12.47 43.84 14.39
C GLU A 487 -11.41 42.76 14.64
N ARG A 488 -11.11 41.88 13.67
CA ARG A 488 -10.23 40.69 13.86
C ARG A 488 -9.18 40.53 12.75
N GLN A 489 -8.46 41.60 12.42
CA GLN A 489 -7.45 41.60 11.35
C GLN A 489 -6.02 41.50 11.89
N ASP A 490 -5.53 40.27 11.98
CA ASP A 490 -4.10 39.93 12.16
C ASP A 490 -3.29 40.43 10.94
N SER A 491 -2.18 41.12 11.18
CA SER A 491 -1.28 41.64 10.14
C SER A 491 -0.68 40.53 9.26
N LEU A 492 -0.60 39.30 9.77
CA LEU A 492 0.05 38.14 9.13
C LEU A 492 -0.94 37.25 8.34
N PHE A 493 -2.23 37.35 8.66
CA PHE A 493 -3.31 36.56 8.06
C PHE A 493 -4.49 37.47 7.66
N THR A 494 -4.32 38.20 6.55
CA THR A 494 -5.27 39.23 6.10
C THR A 494 -6.61 38.68 5.58
N ASP A 495 -6.63 37.43 5.10
CA ASP A 495 -7.77 36.85 4.36
C ASP A 495 -8.83 36.20 5.30
N HIS A 496 -9.11 36.86 6.43
CA HIS A 496 -10.01 36.36 7.48
C HIS A 496 -11.50 36.59 7.19
N THR A 497 -12.11 35.67 6.42
CA THR A 497 -13.58 35.57 6.31
C THR A 497 -14.20 34.74 7.44
N GLN A 498 -15.31 35.23 8.02
CA GLN A 498 -16.13 34.49 8.98
C GLN A 498 -17.16 33.55 8.31
N VAL A 499 -16.88 33.04 7.10
CA VAL A 499 -17.78 32.09 6.40
C VAL A 499 -17.84 30.76 7.17
N PRO A 500 -19.01 30.24 7.57
CA PRO A 500 -19.12 28.92 8.21
C PRO A 500 -18.69 27.79 7.27
N SER A 501 -18.11 26.69 7.78
CA SER A 501 -17.59 25.57 6.96
C SER A 501 -18.61 25.03 5.95
N ARG A 502 -19.90 24.93 6.34
CA ARG A 502 -21.02 24.51 5.47
C ARG A 502 -21.27 25.39 4.24
N LYS A 503 -20.70 26.61 4.21
CA LYS A 503 -20.75 27.55 3.08
C LYS A 503 -19.40 27.68 2.36
N ARG A 504 -18.41 26.85 2.71
CA ARG A 504 -17.11 26.77 2.03
C ARG A 504 -17.07 25.56 1.12
N LEU A 505 -16.52 25.72 -0.07
CA LEU A 505 -16.18 24.61 -0.98
C LEU A 505 -14.69 24.69 -1.31
N VAL A 506 -14.00 23.55 -1.29
CA VAL A 506 -12.57 23.45 -1.63
C VAL A 506 -12.41 22.46 -2.77
N VAL A 507 -11.80 22.89 -3.88
CA VAL A 507 -11.70 22.08 -5.10
C VAL A 507 -10.23 21.90 -5.49
N TRP A 508 -9.79 20.64 -5.58
CA TRP A 508 -8.38 20.29 -5.78
C TRP A 508 -8.00 19.98 -7.25
N PRO A 509 -8.47 18.91 -7.91
CA PRO A 509 -7.95 18.55 -9.23
C PRO A 509 -8.44 19.46 -10.35
N THR A 510 -9.66 19.99 -10.24
CA THR A 510 -10.40 20.62 -11.36
C THR A 510 -9.75 21.89 -11.89
N PHE A 511 -9.14 22.69 -11.01
CA PHE A 511 -8.59 24.01 -11.33
C PHE A 511 -7.05 24.04 -11.34
N LEU A 512 -6.40 22.90 -11.08
CA LEU A 512 -4.96 22.83 -10.82
C LEU A 512 -4.10 23.39 -11.95
N ARG A 513 -4.56 23.29 -13.21
CA ARG A 513 -3.84 23.77 -14.40
C ARG A 513 -4.31 25.14 -14.89
N ASP A 514 -5.17 25.82 -14.13
CA ASP A 514 -5.83 27.05 -14.57
C ASP A 514 -5.16 28.34 -14.07
N ALA A 515 -4.29 28.21 -13.07
CA ALA A 515 -3.40 29.28 -12.62
C ALA A 515 -2.08 28.70 -12.07
N VAL A 516 -1.06 29.56 -12.01
CA VAL A 516 0.23 29.28 -11.40
C VAL A 516 0.60 30.43 -10.46
N HIS A 517 1.03 30.10 -9.24
CA HIS A 517 1.57 31.06 -8.26
C HIS A 517 3.08 31.24 -8.45
N ALA A 518 3.48 32.50 -8.47
CA ALA A 518 4.85 32.99 -8.63
C ALA A 518 5.65 32.30 -9.75
N PRO A 519 5.16 32.21 -11.01
CA PRO A 519 5.86 31.49 -12.07
C PRO A 519 7.24 32.07 -12.45
N ASN A 520 7.57 33.30 -12.05
CA ASN A 520 8.87 33.93 -12.32
C ASN A 520 9.19 35.02 -11.28
N PRO A 521 9.46 34.67 -10.01
CA PRO A 521 9.61 35.67 -8.97
C PRO A 521 10.96 36.39 -9.11
N SER A 522 11.07 37.60 -8.59
CA SER A 522 12.38 38.26 -8.44
C SER A 522 13.19 37.63 -7.28
N PRO A 523 14.53 37.78 -7.24
CA PRO A 523 15.35 37.32 -6.10
C PRO A 523 14.85 37.88 -4.75
N PHE A 524 14.51 39.18 -4.71
CA PHE A 524 13.96 39.82 -3.51
C PHE A 524 12.56 39.29 -3.16
N GLN A 525 11.66 39.10 -4.13
CA GLN A 525 10.33 38.54 -3.90
C GLN A 525 10.39 37.11 -3.35
N ALA A 526 11.34 36.30 -3.84
CA ALA A 526 11.58 34.96 -3.31
C ALA A 526 12.11 34.98 -1.87
N PHE A 527 13.07 35.85 -1.56
CA PHE A 527 13.59 36.05 -0.21
C PHE A 527 12.49 36.55 0.76
N HIS A 528 11.73 37.57 0.35
CA HIS A 528 10.60 38.15 1.09
C HIS A 528 9.53 37.08 1.40
N PHE A 529 9.17 36.27 0.39
CA PHE A 529 8.26 35.14 0.56
C PHE A 529 8.78 34.14 1.60
N GLY A 530 10.08 33.86 1.61
CA GLY A 530 10.76 33.08 2.65
C GLY A 530 10.55 33.68 4.06
N VAL A 531 10.92 34.96 4.23
CA VAL A 531 10.79 35.68 5.51
C VAL A 531 9.33 35.69 5.99
N HIS A 532 8.37 35.95 5.10
CA HIS A 532 6.93 35.89 5.37
C HIS A 532 6.48 34.53 5.92
N ARG A 533 6.93 33.44 5.30
CA ARG A 533 6.62 32.06 5.70
C ARG A 533 7.30 31.69 7.04
N GLY A 534 8.52 32.16 7.28
CA GLY A 534 9.20 32.01 8.57
C GLY A 534 8.49 32.76 9.70
N LEU A 535 8.08 34.02 9.49
CA LEU A 535 7.30 34.79 10.47
C LEU A 535 5.91 34.16 10.74
N LYS A 536 5.28 33.54 9.72
CA LYS A 536 4.09 32.66 9.87
C LYS A 536 4.32 31.41 10.72
N THR A 537 5.56 31.03 10.98
CA THR A 537 5.92 29.96 11.90
C THR A 537 6.03 30.48 13.34
N LEU A 538 6.44 31.74 13.54
CA LEU A 538 6.71 32.32 14.87
C LEU A 538 5.49 32.96 15.57
N GLN A 539 4.51 33.49 14.83
CA GLN A 539 3.16 33.92 15.32
C GLN A 539 3.11 34.58 16.72
N LEU A 540 3.90 35.65 16.95
CA LEU A 540 4.04 36.31 18.25
C LEU A 540 2.89 37.25 18.65
N SER A 541 1.92 37.52 17.77
CA SER A 541 0.95 38.63 17.91
C SER A 541 -0.50 38.25 18.22
N SER A 542 -0.87 36.96 18.18
CA SER A 542 -2.26 36.54 18.38
C SER A 542 -2.42 35.64 19.60
N ALA A 543 -3.54 35.78 20.31
CA ALA A 543 -3.94 34.91 21.43
C ALA A 543 -4.29 33.45 21.00
N ARG A 544 -3.84 33.04 19.81
CA ARG A 544 -4.14 31.77 19.13
C ARG A 544 -2.93 31.32 18.31
N TYR A 545 -1.85 30.96 18.98
CA TYR A 545 -0.72 30.27 18.33
C TYR A 545 -1.21 29.00 17.61
N HIS A 546 -1.04 28.93 16.29
CA HIS A 546 -1.50 27.82 15.46
C HIS A 546 -0.36 26.84 15.16
N ALA A 547 -0.10 25.88 16.05
CA ALA A 547 0.98 24.90 15.90
C ALA A 547 0.92 24.12 14.57
N ALA A 548 -0.27 23.65 14.16
CA ALA A 548 -0.45 22.96 12.89
C ALA A 548 -0.12 23.84 11.66
N ARG A 549 -0.31 25.16 11.74
CA ARG A 549 0.09 26.10 10.67
C ARG A 549 1.60 26.34 10.66
N ALA A 550 2.25 26.30 11.82
CA ALA A 550 3.70 26.37 11.92
C ALA A 550 4.33 25.10 11.32
N GLU A 551 3.82 23.90 11.67
CA GLU A 551 4.23 22.63 11.05
C GLU A 551 3.94 22.62 9.53
N GLU A 552 2.81 23.17 9.07
CA GLU A 552 2.52 23.37 7.64
C GLU A 552 3.57 24.27 6.95
N GLN A 553 3.98 25.38 7.58
CA GLN A 553 5.02 26.26 7.02
C GLN A 553 6.38 25.55 6.97
N LEU A 554 6.73 24.76 7.99
CA LEU A 554 7.97 23.99 8.02
C LEU A 554 7.97 22.87 6.97
N ALA A 555 6.86 22.13 6.80
CA ALA A 555 6.73 21.13 5.74
C ALA A 555 6.76 21.77 4.33
N TYR A 556 6.30 23.02 4.20
CA TYR A 556 6.40 23.79 2.97
C TYR A 556 7.86 24.26 2.70
N LEU A 557 8.61 24.62 3.74
CA LEU A 557 10.04 24.91 3.65
C LEU A 557 10.81 23.67 3.15
N GLU A 558 10.59 22.49 3.73
CA GLU A 558 11.31 21.28 3.28
C GLU A 558 11.00 20.93 1.83
N LYS A 559 9.75 21.10 1.35
CA LYS A 559 9.44 20.94 -0.08
C LYS A 559 10.18 21.95 -0.96
N THR A 560 10.30 23.20 -0.50
CA THR A 560 11.03 24.25 -1.23
C THR A 560 12.53 23.94 -1.25
N TRP A 561 13.06 23.36 -0.16
CA TRP A 561 14.44 22.88 -0.06
C TRP A 561 14.71 21.68 -0.97
N ASP A 562 13.84 20.66 -0.99
CA ASP A 562 13.95 19.53 -1.90
C ASP A 562 13.89 19.98 -3.36
N HIS A 563 13.01 20.94 -3.68
CA HIS A 563 12.92 21.54 -5.00
C HIS A 563 14.18 22.35 -5.36
N PHE A 564 14.76 23.10 -4.42
CA PHE A 564 16.05 23.77 -4.57
C PHE A 564 17.18 22.77 -4.85
N GLN A 565 17.29 21.71 -4.06
CA GLN A 565 18.29 20.65 -4.21
C GLN A 565 18.21 19.98 -5.59
N LEU A 566 16.98 19.73 -6.08
CA LEU A 566 16.75 19.15 -7.40
C LEU A 566 17.06 20.11 -8.56
N ARG A 567 16.76 21.41 -8.41
CA ARG A 567 16.83 22.40 -9.50
C ARG A 567 18.12 23.22 -9.54
N ARG A 568 18.83 23.35 -8.42
CA ARG A 568 19.93 24.31 -8.18
C ARG A 568 19.56 25.76 -8.53
N GLU A 569 18.29 26.14 -8.32
CA GLU A 569 17.80 27.47 -8.67
C GLU A 569 17.94 28.46 -7.51
N LEU A 570 18.67 29.56 -7.72
CA LEU A 570 18.97 30.58 -6.71
C LEU A 570 17.72 31.08 -5.95
N ARG A 571 16.60 31.30 -6.65
CA ARG A 571 15.36 31.84 -6.06
C ARG A 571 14.74 30.90 -5.02
N LEU A 572 14.80 29.58 -5.24
CA LEU A 572 14.33 28.60 -4.27
C LEU A 572 15.25 28.61 -3.03
N GLY A 573 16.57 28.70 -3.23
CA GLY A 573 17.54 28.85 -2.14
C GLY A 573 17.34 30.13 -1.32
N LEU A 574 17.08 31.26 -1.97
CA LEU A 574 16.79 32.54 -1.31
C LEU A 574 15.49 32.50 -0.49
N ALA A 575 14.46 31.79 -0.97
CA ALA A 575 13.25 31.55 -0.19
C ALA A 575 13.54 30.69 1.06
N CYS A 576 14.38 29.67 0.95
CA CYS A 576 14.83 28.90 2.11
C CYS A 576 15.64 29.75 3.10
N LEU A 577 16.57 30.58 2.61
CA LEU A 577 17.41 31.46 3.43
C LEU A 577 16.60 32.52 4.18
N GLY A 578 15.65 33.18 3.49
CA GLY A 578 14.73 34.12 4.12
C GLY A 578 13.88 33.49 5.23
N PHE A 579 13.44 32.23 5.02
CA PHE A 579 12.70 31.49 6.04
C PHE A 579 13.56 31.22 7.28
N GLU A 580 14.74 30.61 7.13
CA GLU A 580 15.59 30.25 8.28
C GLU A 580 16.08 31.50 9.05
N LEU A 581 16.38 32.62 8.36
CA LEU A 581 16.72 33.90 9.01
C LEU A 581 15.53 34.55 9.74
N ALA A 582 14.30 34.33 9.28
CA ALA A 582 13.13 34.74 10.06
C ALA A 582 13.00 33.88 11.33
N LEU A 583 13.29 32.57 11.28
CA LEU A 583 13.28 31.69 12.47
C LEU A 583 14.32 32.05 13.53
N THR A 584 15.44 32.68 13.16
CA THR A 584 16.42 33.18 14.14
C THR A 584 15.99 34.47 14.84
N GLY A 585 14.82 35.03 14.51
CA GLY A 585 14.32 36.27 15.08
C GLY A 585 15.01 37.53 14.54
N CYS A 586 15.73 37.43 13.41
CA CYS A 586 16.40 38.57 12.78
C CYS A 586 15.43 39.54 12.07
N TYR A 587 14.16 39.14 11.90
CA TYR A 587 13.13 39.91 11.22
C TYR A 587 11.87 40.05 12.09
N SER A 588 11.18 41.19 11.98
CA SER A 588 9.92 41.49 12.64
C SER A 588 8.74 41.60 11.65
N LEU A 589 7.51 41.62 12.16
CA LEU A 589 6.30 41.86 11.33
C LEU A 589 6.32 43.23 10.64
N GLU A 590 6.94 44.25 11.24
CA GLU A 590 6.97 45.62 10.70
C GLU A 590 7.92 45.73 9.49
N GLN A 591 8.95 44.89 9.44
CA GLN A 591 9.89 44.82 8.31
C GLN A 591 9.32 44.05 7.11
N LEU A 592 8.17 43.36 7.27
CA LEU A 592 7.58 42.55 6.20
C LEU A 592 6.78 43.37 5.18
N ASP A 593 6.42 44.62 5.49
CA ASP A 593 5.69 45.46 4.55
C ASP A 593 6.61 45.90 3.39
N TYR A 594 6.15 45.78 2.14
CA TYR A 594 6.91 46.23 0.96
C TYR A 594 7.20 47.74 0.97
N THR A 595 6.42 48.53 1.72
CA THR A 595 6.67 49.96 1.94
C THR A 595 7.80 50.25 2.94
N ASN A 596 8.27 49.24 3.69
CA ASN A 596 9.39 49.38 4.63
C ASN A 596 10.73 49.02 3.95
N PRO A 597 11.67 49.98 3.79
CA PRO A 597 12.94 49.72 3.10
C PRO A 597 13.86 48.74 3.85
N SER A 598 13.67 48.55 5.16
CA SER A 598 14.60 47.80 6.03
C SER A 598 14.89 46.37 5.55
N LEU A 599 13.89 45.67 5.01
CA LEU A 599 14.07 44.30 4.49
C LEU A 599 14.79 44.28 3.12
N ARG A 600 14.62 45.32 2.31
CA ARG A 600 15.30 45.47 1.02
C ARG A 600 16.77 45.85 1.23
N GLU A 601 17.04 46.70 2.23
CA GLU A 601 18.39 47.05 2.70
C GLU A 601 19.12 45.83 3.27
N SER A 602 18.46 44.99 4.08
CA SER A 602 19.07 43.76 4.63
C SER A 602 19.30 42.68 3.56
N PHE A 603 18.54 42.71 2.46
CA PHE A 603 18.71 41.82 1.32
C PHE A 603 19.86 42.22 0.38
N ALA A 604 20.24 43.51 0.30
CA ALA A 604 21.31 43.98 -0.59
C ALA A 604 22.66 43.22 -0.51
N PRO A 605 23.18 42.78 0.67
CA PRO A 605 24.36 41.90 0.73
C PRO A 605 24.06 40.43 0.41
N ILE A 606 22.81 39.99 0.50
CA ILE A 606 22.37 38.61 0.20
C ILE A 606 22.20 38.41 -1.32
N ASP A 607 21.75 39.45 -2.03
CA ASP A 607 21.58 39.46 -3.50
C ASP A 607 22.89 39.22 -4.28
N GLN A 608 24.03 39.40 -3.62
CA GLN A 608 25.37 39.14 -4.17
C GLN A 608 25.86 37.69 -3.98
N LEU A 609 25.06 36.82 -3.35
CA LEU A 609 25.42 35.42 -3.11
C LEU A 609 25.03 34.53 -4.29
N ASP A 610 25.94 33.63 -4.66
CA ASP A 610 25.65 32.53 -5.57
C ASP A 610 24.88 31.38 -4.90
N VAL A 611 24.45 30.41 -5.71
CA VAL A 611 23.67 29.24 -5.28
C VAL A 611 24.37 28.45 -4.17
N ASP A 612 25.68 28.28 -4.25
CA ASP A 612 26.44 27.43 -3.34
C ASP A 612 26.66 28.15 -1.99
N ARG A 613 26.83 29.47 -2.00
CA ARG A 613 26.89 30.30 -0.79
C ARG A 613 25.54 30.41 -0.07
N VAL A 614 24.43 30.52 -0.83
CA VAL A 614 23.08 30.48 -0.27
C VAL A 614 22.79 29.13 0.37
N GLU A 615 23.16 28.02 -0.28
CA GLU A 615 23.07 26.67 0.27
C GLU A 615 23.85 26.54 1.59
N ALA A 616 25.13 26.95 1.60
CA ALA A 616 25.97 26.88 2.79
C ALA A 616 25.37 27.64 3.98
N ALA A 617 24.82 28.85 3.74
CA ALA A 617 24.16 29.65 4.77
C ALA A 617 22.88 28.97 5.32
N VAL A 618 22.07 28.34 4.46
CA VAL A 618 20.88 27.58 4.89
C VAL A 618 21.28 26.36 5.73
N VAL A 619 22.28 25.60 5.31
CA VAL A 619 22.80 24.43 6.05
C VAL A 619 23.36 24.85 7.42
N GLU A 620 24.12 25.95 7.48
CA GLU A 620 24.63 26.50 8.74
C GLU A 620 23.49 26.86 9.70
N LEU A 621 22.49 27.62 9.25
CA LEU A 621 21.33 27.99 10.07
C LEU A 621 20.56 26.74 10.56
N ARG A 622 20.37 25.75 9.69
CA ARG A 622 19.72 24.46 10.02
C ARG A 622 20.48 23.68 11.10
N SER A 623 21.81 23.60 11.01
CA SER A 623 22.62 22.91 12.03
C SER A 623 22.52 23.57 13.41
N ARG A 624 22.43 24.91 13.47
CA ARG A 624 22.26 25.68 14.70
C ARG A 624 20.84 25.55 15.26
N ARG A 625 19.84 25.31 14.40
CA ARG A 625 18.40 25.28 14.74
C ARG A 625 18.03 24.27 15.84
N LEU A 626 18.80 23.19 15.97
CA LEU A 626 18.62 22.16 17.01
C LEU A 626 19.05 22.59 18.43
N GLN A 627 19.75 23.71 18.57
CA GLN A 627 20.34 24.16 19.85
C GLN A 627 19.54 25.30 20.54
N PHE A 628 18.50 25.86 19.91
CA PHE A 628 17.81 27.04 20.46
C PHE A 628 16.70 26.68 21.46
N GLU A 629 16.81 27.21 22.69
CA GLU A 629 15.77 27.17 23.72
C GLU A 629 14.42 27.76 23.27
N HIS A 630 14.42 28.59 22.21
CA HIS A 630 13.26 29.34 21.75
C HIS A 630 12.06 28.43 21.37
N VAL A 631 12.31 27.27 20.75
CA VAL A 631 11.23 26.33 20.37
C VAL A 631 10.49 25.78 21.59
N GLN A 632 11.19 25.56 22.72
CA GLN A 632 10.54 25.14 23.96
C GLN A 632 9.80 26.31 24.62
N ARG A 633 10.38 27.52 24.66
CA ARG A 633 9.69 28.71 25.18
C ARG A 633 8.36 28.99 24.45
N VAL A 634 8.31 28.76 23.14
CA VAL A 634 7.07 28.85 22.34
C VAL A 634 6.05 27.76 22.72
N ARG A 635 6.49 26.52 22.93
CA ARG A 635 5.64 25.41 23.40
C ARG A 635 5.07 25.66 24.80
N ASP A 636 5.87 26.21 25.72
CA ASP A 636 5.44 26.50 27.09
C ASP A 636 4.45 27.68 27.13
N LYS A 637 4.69 28.75 26.35
CA LYS A 637 3.75 29.88 26.26
C LYS A 637 2.41 29.48 25.60
N ARG A 638 2.43 28.54 24.65
CA ARG A 638 1.22 27.92 24.06
C ARG A 638 0.39 27.21 25.13
N ARG A 639 1.02 26.37 25.98
CA ARG A 639 0.32 25.65 27.07
C ARG A 639 -0.38 26.59 28.04
N GLU A 640 0.28 27.70 28.40
CA GLU A 640 -0.29 28.73 29.28
C GLU A 640 -1.57 29.38 28.69
N LEU A 641 -1.60 29.63 27.38
CA LEU A 641 -2.72 30.29 26.69
C LEU A 641 -3.90 29.35 26.40
N VAL A 642 -3.64 28.10 26.05
CA VAL A 642 -4.68 27.08 25.76
C VAL A 642 -5.44 26.73 27.04
N ALA A 643 -4.72 26.57 28.17
CA ALA A 643 -5.30 26.31 29.49
C ALA A 643 -6.27 27.42 29.98
N GLN A 644 -6.23 28.62 29.39
CA GLN A 644 -7.11 29.74 29.76
C GLN A 644 -8.43 29.77 28.96
N HIS A 645 -8.54 29.06 27.83
CA HIS A 645 -9.62 29.29 26.84
C HIS A 645 -10.42 28.04 26.43
N GLN A 646 -9.98 26.83 26.81
CA GLN A 646 -10.59 25.58 26.36
C GLN A 646 -10.75 24.61 27.54
N ALA A 647 -11.90 23.93 27.62
CA ALA A 647 -12.11 22.91 28.65
C ALA A 647 -11.12 21.74 28.42
N PRO A 648 -10.42 21.24 29.47
CA PRO A 648 -9.44 20.19 29.31
C PRO A 648 -10.10 18.89 28.86
N VAL A 649 -9.42 18.14 27.98
CA VAL A 649 -9.80 16.76 27.63
C VAL A 649 -9.72 15.87 28.87
N GLN A 650 -10.84 15.24 29.24
CA GLN A 650 -10.97 14.36 30.40
C GLN A 650 -11.31 12.90 30.01
N ALA A 651 -11.94 12.67 28.86
CA ALA A 651 -12.36 11.34 28.40
C ALA A 651 -12.04 11.07 26.91
N ILE A 652 -11.24 10.04 26.65
CA ILE A 652 -10.83 9.58 25.32
C ILE A 652 -11.30 8.13 25.11
N VAL A 653 -11.90 7.84 23.95
CA VAL A 653 -12.14 6.46 23.48
C VAL A 653 -11.31 6.18 22.24
N ALA A 654 -10.55 5.08 22.25
CA ALA A 654 -9.71 4.62 21.15
C ALA A 654 -10.34 3.41 20.44
N LEU A 655 -10.68 3.54 19.17
CA LEU A 655 -11.33 2.50 18.36
C LEU A 655 -10.30 1.59 17.70
N LEU A 656 -10.29 0.31 18.09
CA LEU A 656 -9.41 -0.73 17.52
C LEU A 656 -10.24 -1.87 16.91
N PRO A 657 -9.71 -2.60 15.91
CA PRO A 657 -10.38 -3.78 15.34
C PRO A 657 -10.27 -5.01 16.25
N HIS A 658 -9.29 -5.05 17.15
CA HIS A 658 -9.06 -6.11 18.12
C HIS A 658 -8.13 -5.65 19.24
N THR A 659 -8.21 -6.34 20.38
CA THR A 659 -7.40 -6.05 21.59
C THR A 659 -6.20 -6.99 21.78
N LYS A 660 -5.86 -7.81 20.77
CA LYS A 660 -4.64 -8.64 20.77
C LYS A 660 -3.39 -7.72 20.81
N VAL A 661 -2.64 -7.76 21.91
CA VAL A 661 -1.56 -6.82 22.23
C VAL A 661 -0.28 -7.12 21.41
N PHE A 662 -0.15 -6.49 20.25
CA PHE A 662 1.09 -6.52 19.46
C PHE A 662 1.26 -5.28 18.57
N GLY A 663 2.52 -4.90 18.30
CA GLY A 663 2.86 -3.82 17.37
C GLY A 663 2.10 -2.52 17.62
N GLY A 664 1.44 -1.99 16.59
CA GLY A 664 0.68 -0.73 16.65
C GLY A 664 -0.51 -0.74 17.63
N VAL A 665 -1.02 -1.90 18.05
CA VAL A 665 -2.07 -1.99 19.08
C VAL A 665 -1.51 -1.74 20.48
N ASN A 666 -0.31 -2.25 20.80
CA ASN A 666 0.33 -2.06 22.11
C ASN A 666 0.51 -0.57 22.49
N ARG A 667 0.69 0.30 21.49
CA ARG A 667 0.72 1.76 21.65
C ARG A 667 -0.48 2.31 22.41
N PHE A 668 -1.70 1.83 22.12
CA PHE A 668 -2.90 2.34 22.76
C PHE A 668 -3.00 1.91 24.23
N PHE A 669 -2.45 0.75 24.59
CA PHE A 669 -2.36 0.29 25.98
C PHE A 669 -1.32 1.09 26.78
N GLU A 670 -0.13 1.34 26.22
CA GLU A 670 0.87 2.23 26.87
C GLU A 670 0.34 3.66 27.01
N LEU A 671 -0.35 4.18 26.00
CA LEU A 671 -1.01 5.48 26.08
C LEU A 671 -2.08 5.49 27.18
N ALA A 672 -2.96 4.50 27.25
CA ALA A 672 -3.98 4.41 28.31
C ALA A 672 -3.34 4.47 29.71
N ARG A 673 -2.22 3.76 29.93
CA ARG A 673 -1.44 3.80 31.17
C ARG A 673 -0.91 5.21 31.48
N GLN A 674 -0.43 5.97 30.50
CA GLN A 674 0.06 7.33 30.74
C GLN A 674 -1.07 8.36 30.88
N PHE A 675 -2.16 8.26 30.10
CA PHE A 675 -3.32 9.16 30.24
C PHE A 675 -3.98 9.01 31.61
N ALA A 676 -4.04 7.80 32.17
CA ALA A 676 -4.47 7.57 33.55
C ALA A 676 -3.60 8.34 34.57
N LYS A 677 -2.27 8.36 34.40
CA LYS A 677 -1.35 9.17 35.24
C LYS A 677 -1.54 10.68 35.05
N LEU A 678 -2.09 11.13 33.91
CA LEU A 678 -2.46 12.51 33.62
C LEU A 678 -3.89 12.87 34.08
N GLY A 679 -4.62 11.95 34.71
CA GLY A 679 -6.00 12.17 35.16
C GLY A 679 -7.06 12.11 34.04
N VAL A 680 -6.69 11.60 32.86
CA VAL A 680 -7.58 11.47 31.70
C VAL A 680 -8.05 10.02 31.58
N ARG A 681 -9.37 9.80 31.56
CA ARG A 681 -9.95 8.47 31.32
C ARG A 681 -9.71 8.08 29.86
N PHE A 682 -9.05 6.95 29.64
CA PHE A 682 -8.75 6.43 28.31
C PHE A 682 -9.30 5.02 28.16
N VAL A 683 -10.26 4.82 27.26
CA VAL A 683 -10.93 3.53 27.04
C VAL A 683 -10.59 2.98 25.67
N ILE A 684 -10.21 1.71 25.60
CA ILE A 684 -9.99 1.00 24.34
C ILE A 684 -11.28 0.26 23.97
N ALA A 685 -11.84 0.57 22.80
CA ALA A 685 -13.07 -0.06 22.32
C ALA A 685 -12.80 -0.97 21.11
N GLN A 686 -13.53 -2.08 21.00
CA GLN A 686 -13.47 -3.02 19.86
C GLN A 686 -14.87 -3.47 19.40
N PRO A 687 -15.05 -3.91 18.14
CA PRO A 687 -16.34 -4.37 17.65
C PRO A 687 -16.77 -5.73 18.24
N GLU A 688 -18.07 -5.99 18.19
CA GLU A 688 -18.70 -7.24 18.57
C GLU A 688 -18.23 -8.38 17.63
N ASN A 689 -17.75 -9.49 18.19
CA ASN A 689 -17.30 -10.63 17.38
C ASN A 689 -17.42 -11.96 18.15
N ARG A 690 -17.56 -13.10 17.45
CA ARG A 690 -17.74 -14.41 18.11
C ARG A 690 -16.54 -14.88 18.94
N GLU A 691 -15.34 -14.35 18.69
CA GLU A 691 -14.13 -14.58 19.49
C GLU A 691 -13.98 -13.60 20.69
N THR A 692 -15.02 -12.85 21.08
CA THR A 692 -14.97 -11.91 22.23
C THR A 692 -14.60 -12.57 23.57
N GLN A 693 -14.59 -13.90 23.64
CA GLN A 693 -14.11 -14.70 24.77
C GLN A 693 -13.12 -15.79 24.33
N VAL A 694 -11.91 -15.41 23.90
CA VAL A 694 -10.75 -16.32 23.96
C VAL A 694 -9.58 -15.63 24.65
N ALA A 695 -9.19 -16.18 25.80
CA ALA A 695 -8.17 -15.65 26.68
C ALA A 695 -6.79 -15.49 25.99
N GLY A 696 -6.02 -14.48 26.42
CA GLY A 696 -4.63 -14.34 25.97
C GLY A 696 -3.82 -13.16 26.50
N THR A 697 -4.38 -11.94 26.54
CA THR A 697 -3.54 -10.71 26.65
C THR A 697 -4.03 -9.65 27.66
N ARG A 698 -4.61 -10.07 28.81
CA ARG A 698 -4.97 -9.13 29.92
C ARG A 698 -3.94 -9.03 31.05
N SER A 699 -2.95 -9.91 31.10
CA SER A 699 -1.95 -9.95 32.19
C SER A 699 -1.08 -8.69 32.27
N ASP A 700 -0.71 -8.14 31.11
CA ASP A 700 0.35 -7.14 31.01
C ASP A 700 -0.20 -5.70 31.20
N TYR A 701 -1.52 -5.54 31.13
CA TYR A 701 -2.25 -4.28 31.30
C TYR A 701 -3.57 -4.51 32.07
N PRO A 702 -3.51 -4.93 33.35
CA PRO A 702 -4.70 -5.24 34.14
C PRO A 702 -5.58 -3.99 34.39
N ASP A 703 -4.97 -2.80 34.42
CA ASP A 703 -5.62 -1.54 34.78
C ASP A 703 -6.19 -0.76 33.58
N VAL A 704 -6.10 -1.30 32.35
CA VAL A 704 -6.58 -0.61 31.13
C VAL A 704 -8.04 -0.97 30.85
N GLU A 705 -8.90 0.06 30.78
CA GLU A 705 -10.33 -0.13 30.48
C GLU A 705 -10.53 -0.55 29.01
N VAL A 706 -11.11 -1.74 28.80
CA VAL A 706 -11.39 -2.32 27.48
C VAL A 706 -12.89 -2.64 27.36
N LYS A 707 -13.52 -2.18 26.27
CA LYS A 707 -14.98 -2.19 26.05
C LYS A 707 -15.38 -2.66 24.65
N LEU A 708 -16.63 -3.09 24.49
CA LEU A 708 -17.26 -3.28 23.18
C LEU A 708 -17.86 -1.97 22.65
N TYR A 709 -17.98 -1.80 21.32
CA TYR A 709 -18.59 -0.59 20.74
C TYR A 709 -19.98 -0.31 21.29
N SER A 710 -20.83 -1.33 21.37
CA SER A 710 -22.17 -1.26 22.01
C SER A 710 -22.18 -0.78 23.46
N GLU A 711 -21.08 -0.89 24.22
CA GLU A 711 -20.99 -0.37 25.59
C GLU A 711 -20.68 1.14 25.64
N VAL A 712 -20.07 1.71 24.59
CA VAL A 712 -19.48 3.06 24.62
C VAL A 712 -19.98 4.03 23.55
N ILE A 713 -20.70 3.55 22.54
CA ILE A 713 -21.15 4.35 21.37
C ILE A 713 -22.13 5.47 21.73
N ASP A 714 -23.01 5.23 22.72
CA ASP A 714 -23.99 6.21 23.23
C ASP A 714 -23.45 7.13 24.33
N GLN A 715 -22.21 6.92 24.80
CA GLN A 715 -21.57 7.78 25.80
C GLN A 715 -21.02 9.06 25.13
N GLU A 716 -21.04 10.17 25.85
CA GLU A 716 -20.41 11.43 25.42
C GLU A 716 -18.90 11.41 25.73
N TRP A 717 -18.07 11.63 24.71
CA TRP A 717 -16.60 11.65 24.81
C TRP A 717 -16.03 13.04 24.49
N ASP A 718 -14.86 13.38 25.05
CA ASP A 718 -14.12 14.54 24.55
C ASP A 718 -13.43 14.22 23.24
N VAL A 719 -12.88 13.00 23.11
CA VAL A 719 -12.14 12.55 21.93
C VAL A 719 -12.53 11.12 21.54
N VAL A 720 -12.81 10.91 20.25
CA VAL A 720 -12.74 9.59 19.59
C VAL A 720 -11.45 9.53 18.78
N LEU A 721 -10.60 8.54 19.06
CA LEU A 721 -9.29 8.34 18.43
C LEU A 721 -9.29 7.02 17.63
N CYS A 722 -8.82 6.99 16.40
CA CYS A 722 -8.66 5.75 15.63
C CYS A 722 -7.33 5.70 14.87
N GLY A 723 -6.77 4.49 14.67
CA GLY A 723 -5.57 4.27 13.86
C GLY A 723 -5.85 4.14 12.36
N ASP A 724 -5.02 4.76 11.51
CA ASP A 724 -5.10 4.69 10.03
C ASP A 724 -5.05 3.26 9.48
N ALA A 725 -4.37 2.37 10.18
CA ALA A 725 -4.21 0.95 9.86
C ALA A 725 -5.54 0.16 9.89
N PHE A 726 -6.61 0.78 10.38
CA PHE A 726 -7.88 0.14 10.71
C PHE A 726 -9.02 0.69 9.86
N GLY A 727 -8.82 0.84 8.55
CA GLY A 727 -9.72 1.56 7.65
C GLY A 727 -11.23 1.24 7.73
N GLY A 728 -11.60 -0.02 8.02
CA GLY A 728 -13.00 -0.40 8.26
C GLY A 728 -13.58 0.11 9.59
N VAL A 729 -12.75 0.20 10.63
CA VAL A 729 -13.09 0.80 11.94
C VAL A 729 -13.10 2.33 11.86
N MET A 730 -12.20 2.93 11.08
CA MET A 730 -12.15 4.39 10.94
C MET A 730 -13.50 4.94 10.44
N LEU A 731 -14.18 4.23 9.54
CA LEU A 731 -15.52 4.57 9.05
C LEU A 731 -16.64 4.47 10.11
N THR A 732 -16.40 3.88 11.29
CA THR A 732 -17.37 3.86 12.40
C THR A 732 -17.18 5.03 13.38
N MET A 733 -16.09 5.80 13.30
CA MET A 733 -15.90 7.00 14.13
C MET A 733 -17.10 7.96 14.09
N PRO A 734 -17.75 8.26 12.94
CA PRO A 734 -18.94 9.10 12.86
C PRO A 734 -20.12 8.65 13.73
N LEU A 735 -20.18 7.38 14.15
CA LEU A 735 -21.27 6.85 14.96
C LEU A 735 -21.16 7.22 16.45
N PHE A 736 -19.98 7.66 16.91
CA PHE A 736 -19.71 7.98 18.31
C PHE A 736 -19.99 9.45 18.62
N ARG A 737 -20.53 9.71 19.82
CA ARG A 737 -20.74 11.07 20.32
C ARG A 737 -19.46 11.61 20.92
N ALA A 738 -18.76 12.46 20.18
CA ALA A 738 -17.52 13.07 20.64
C ALA A 738 -17.35 14.51 20.16
N LYS A 739 -16.74 15.34 21.03
CA LYS A 739 -16.37 16.72 20.68
C LYS A 739 -15.34 16.71 19.56
N VAL A 740 -14.27 15.93 19.70
CA VAL A 740 -13.15 15.81 18.76
C VAL A 740 -13.09 14.39 18.17
N MET A 741 -12.86 14.30 16.86
CA MET A 741 -12.47 13.09 16.14
C MET A 741 -11.02 13.23 15.70
N ALA A 742 -10.19 12.28 16.12
CA ALA A 742 -8.76 12.25 15.87
C ALA A 742 -8.36 10.98 15.11
N VAL A 743 -7.64 11.13 14.00
CA VAL A 743 -7.02 10.00 13.29
C VAL A 743 -5.52 9.97 13.59
N TYR A 744 -5.04 8.82 14.05
CA TYR A 744 -3.64 8.56 14.35
C TYR A 744 -3.02 7.72 13.23
N LEU A 745 -2.15 8.33 12.44
CA LEU A 745 -1.37 7.67 11.40
C LEU A 745 -0.23 6.87 12.05
N LEU A 746 -0.29 5.55 11.94
CA LEU A 746 0.63 4.60 12.58
C LEU A 746 1.64 3.99 11.58
N ASN A 747 1.40 4.10 10.27
CA ASN A 747 2.15 3.42 9.23
C ASN A 747 2.31 4.27 7.96
N GLY A 748 3.18 3.82 7.06
CA GLY A 748 3.37 4.35 5.71
C GLY A 748 2.25 3.99 4.71
N TRP A 749 0.97 4.04 5.11
CA TRP A 749 -0.16 3.84 4.19
C TRP A 749 -0.63 5.13 3.49
N GLY A 750 0.11 6.25 3.62
CA GLY A 750 -0.23 7.50 2.92
C GLY A 750 -0.05 7.41 1.39
N ARG A 751 0.47 6.30 0.87
CA ARG A 751 0.42 5.96 -0.56
C ARG A 751 -0.87 5.26 -1.00
N SER A 752 -1.75 4.86 -0.07
CA SER A 752 -3.02 4.18 -0.34
C SER A 752 -4.14 5.19 -0.63
N PRO A 753 -4.70 5.22 -1.85
CA PRO A 753 -5.85 6.07 -2.16
C PRO A 753 -7.08 5.74 -1.31
N LEU A 754 -7.18 4.49 -0.84
CA LEU A 754 -8.26 4.04 0.04
C LEU A 754 -8.16 4.70 1.44
N ASN A 755 -6.96 4.81 2.00
CA ASN A 755 -6.78 5.46 3.31
C ASN A 755 -7.06 6.96 3.21
N HIS A 756 -6.61 7.62 2.14
CA HIS A 756 -6.96 9.02 1.85
C HIS A 756 -8.48 9.21 1.73
N ALA A 757 -9.16 8.34 0.98
CA ALA A 757 -10.62 8.38 0.83
C ALA A 757 -11.35 8.17 2.17
N GLN A 758 -10.88 7.26 3.02
CA GLN A 758 -11.47 7.02 4.34
C GLN A 758 -11.24 8.19 5.31
N ILE A 759 -10.04 8.78 5.33
CA ILE A 759 -9.75 9.99 6.13
C ILE A 759 -10.61 11.17 5.64
N ALA A 760 -10.75 11.35 4.32
CA ALA A 760 -11.63 12.37 3.75
C ALA A 760 -13.12 12.12 4.07
N ALA A 761 -13.57 10.86 4.10
CA ALA A 761 -14.94 10.50 4.43
C ALA A 761 -15.28 10.75 5.91
N VAL A 762 -14.36 10.42 6.83
CA VAL A 762 -14.51 10.72 8.26
C VAL A 762 -14.35 12.22 8.53
N ASN A 763 -13.43 12.89 7.83
CA ASN A 763 -13.07 14.29 8.05
C ASN A 763 -12.78 14.59 9.55
N PRO A 764 -11.73 13.99 10.13
CA PRO A 764 -11.38 14.22 11.53
C PRO A 764 -11.02 15.70 11.77
N ASP A 765 -11.23 16.17 13.01
CA ASP A 765 -10.86 17.51 13.45
C ASP A 765 -9.34 17.68 13.61
N VAL A 766 -8.63 16.57 13.84
CA VAL A 766 -7.17 16.51 13.92
C VAL A 766 -6.63 15.19 13.35
N ILE A 767 -5.51 15.28 12.64
CA ILE A 767 -4.76 14.12 12.13
C ILE A 767 -3.37 14.18 12.76
N ILE A 768 -2.93 13.05 13.31
CA ILE A 768 -1.72 12.96 14.13
C ILE A 768 -0.83 11.88 13.54
N ALA A 769 0.43 12.15 13.28
CA ALA A 769 1.37 11.21 12.69
C ALA A 769 2.37 10.67 13.72
N ASN A 770 2.59 9.35 13.72
CA ASN A 770 3.55 8.71 14.63
C ASN A 770 5.04 8.91 14.28
N SER A 771 5.33 9.67 13.23
CA SER A 771 6.67 10.07 12.79
C SER A 771 6.56 11.15 11.72
N SER A 772 7.67 11.85 11.49
CA SER A 772 7.84 12.75 10.34
C SER A 772 7.69 12.01 9.01
N TYR A 773 8.12 10.74 8.95
CA TYR A 773 7.93 9.88 7.78
C TYR A 773 6.46 9.60 7.47
N SER A 774 5.67 9.22 8.48
CA SER A 774 4.22 9.02 8.31
C SER A 774 3.53 10.32 7.88
N ALA A 775 3.87 11.46 8.49
CA ALA A 775 3.29 12.76 8.13
C ALA A 775 3.56 13.15 6.66
N ALA A 776 4.80 12.96 6.20
CA ALA A 776 5.22 13.29 4.84
C ALA A 776 4.44 12.54 3.75
N GLN A 777 3.85 11.39 4.05
CA GLN A 777 3.04 10.64 3.09
C GLN A 777 1.60 11.17 2.92
N TYR A 778 1.05 11.88 3.92
CA TYR A 778 -0.32 12.39 3.87
C TYR A 778 -0.35 13.87 3.45
N VAL A 779 0.29 14.12 2.30
CA VAL A 779 0.37 15.46 1.67
C VAL A 779 -1.04 16.00 1.42
N GLY A 780 -1.35 17.15 2.03
CA GLY A 780 -2.66 17.83 1.93
C GLY A 780 -3.47 17.84 3.23
N TYR A 781 -3.10 17.01 4.22
CA TYR A 781 -3.82 16.92 5.51
C TYR A 781 -3.16 17.66 6.69
N ALA A 782 -1.92 18.14 6.50
CA ALA A 782 -1.07 18.73 7.54
C ALA A 782 -1.10 17.99 8.90
N PRO A 783 -0.71 16.69 8.97
CA PRO A 783 -0.75 15.94 10.23
C PRO A 783 0.21 16.50 11.28
N THR A 784 -0.26 16.65 12.51
CA THR A 784 0.58 17.01 13.67
C THR A 784 1.54 15.86 13.99
N VAL A 785 2.85 16.10 14.04
CA VAL A 785 3.82 15.03 14.33
C VAL A 785 3.92 14.77 15.83
N VAL A 786 3.46 13.60 16.27
CA VAL A 786 3.64 13.07 17.64
C VAL A 786 4.37 11.73 17.53
N PRO A 787 5.72 11.71 17.62
CA PRO A 787 6.52 10.52 17.40
C PRO A 787 6.14 9.33 18.29
N GLY A 788 6.52 8.12 17.89
CA GLY A 788 6.30 6.92 18.69
C GLY A 788 7.03 6.92 20.03
N GLY A 789 6.54 6.05 20.92
CA GLY A 789 7.07 5.91 22.28
C GLY A 789 7.93 4.67 22.47
N VAL A 790 8.84 4.76 23.42
CA VAL A 790 9.59 3.63 24.02
C VAL A 790 9.35 3.58 25.53
N ASP A 791 9.35 2.38 26.10
CA ASP A 791 9.29 2.21 27.55
C ASP A 791 10.69 2.30 28.18
N LEU A 792 11.04 3.49 28.64
CA LEU A 792 12.31 3.79 29.32
C LEU A 792 12.40 3.21 30.75
N GLU A 793 11.29 2.71 31.32
CA GLU A 793 11.30 2.04 32.64
C GLU A 793 11.87 0.61 32.49
N THR A 794 11.43 -0.11 31.45
CA THR A 794 11.97 -1.41 31.05
C THR A 794 13.30 -1.27 30.30
N PHE A 795 13.30 -0.60 29.13
CA PHE A 795 14.46 -0.51 28.24
C PHE A 795 15.42 0.59 28.70
N ARG A 796 16.51 0.15 29.31
CA ARG A 796 17.55 1.00 29.89
C ARG A 796 18.91 0.32 29.73
N PRO A 797 20.02 1.07 29.69
CA PRO A 797 21.35 0.48 29.53
C PRO A 797 21.72 -0.43 30.72
N PRO A 798 22.59 -1.43 30.49
CA PRO A 798 23.05 -2.31 31.57
C PRO A 798 23.94 -1.53 32.56
N PRO A 799 23.97 -1.89 33.86
CA PRO A 799 24.81 -1.19 34.86
C PRO A 799 26.31 -1.24 34.53
N GLN A 800 26.75 -2.32 33.87
CA GLN A 800 28.10 -2.48 33.35
C GLN A 800 28.01 -3.13 31.97
N ARG A 801 28.73 -2.58 30.98
CA ARG A 801 28.78 -3.14 29.63
C ARG A 801 29.57 -4.45 29.65
N ARG A 802 29.07 -5.50 28.99
CA ARG A 802 29.84 -6.74 28.78
C ARG A 802 31.02 -6.43 27.85
N PRO A 803 32.24 -6.90 28.15
CA PRO A 803 33.35 -6.79 27.21
C PRO A 803 33.03 -7.60 25.95
N ARG A 804 33.51 -7.10 24.81
CA ARG A 804 33.22 -7.67 23.51
C ARG A 804 33.78 -9.09 23.38
N GLY A 805 32.97 -10.01 22.89
CA GLY A 805 33.36 -11.41 22.69
C GLY A 805 34.25 -11.62 21.45
N PRO A 806 34.78 -12.85 21.25
CA PRO A 806 35.58 -13.19 20.07
C PRO A 806 34.76 -13.28 18.76
N ARG A 807 33.44 -13.11 18.85
CA ARG A 807 32.51 -13.08 17.71
C ARG A 807 31.62 -11.84 17.81
N LEU A 808 31.40 -11.19 16.67
CA LEU A 808 30.48 -10.08 16.49
C LEU A 808 29.04 -10.55 16.66
N LYS A 809 28.34 -10.08 17.70
CA LYS A 809 26.92 -10.42 17.92
C LYS A 809 26.01 -9.39 17.25
N ILE A 810 25.34 -9.82 16.17
CA ILE A 810 24.42 -9.01 15.40
C ILE A 810 22.99 -9.34 15.84
N GLY A 811 22.28 -8.36 16.40
CA GLY A 811 20.86 -8.47 16.73
C GLY A 811 19.98 -8.09 15.55
N ALA A 812 18.86 -8.79 15.36
CA ALA A 812 17.87 -8.46 14.34
C ALA A 812 16.45 -8.84 14.76
N TYR A 813 15.46 -8.15 14.17
CA TYR A 813 14.04 -8.49 14.28
C TYR A 813 13.51 -8.98 12.91
N PRO A 814 13.35 -10.30 12.69
CA PRO A 814 12.94 -10.84 11.39
C PRO A 814 11.57 -10.40 10.87
N GLY A 815 10.61 -10.20 11.78
CA GLY A 815 9.25 -9.76 11.43
C GLY A 815 8.55 -10.61 10.37
N ARG A 816 8.60 -11.94 10.47
CA ARG A 816 8.21 -12.94 9.43
C ARG A 816 6.96 -12.64 8.59
N ARG A 817 5.95 -12.01 9.17
CA ARG A 817 4.67 -11.70 8.50
C ARG A 817 4.65 -10.31 7.82
N LYS A 818 5.80 -9.64 7.76
CA LYS A 818 5.98 -8.27 7.26
C LYS A 818 7.23 -8.19 6.37
N PRO A 819 7.09 -8.42 5.05
CA PRO A 819 8.19 -8.26 4.10
C PRO A 819 8.88 -6.89 4.17
N SER A 820 8.16 -5.83 4.61
CA SER A 820 8.73 -4.51 4.84
C SER A 820 9.78 -4.43 5.95
N LYS A 821 10.01 -5.50 6.73
CA LYS A 821 11.12 -5.58 7.70
C LYS A 821 12.46 -6.02 7.07
N ARG A 822 12.45 -6.49 5.82
CA ARG A 822 13.65 -6.75 4.99
C ARG A 822 14.74 -7.56 5.69
N PHE A 823 14.33 -8.61 6.42
CA PHE A 823 15.29 -9.46 7.12
C PHE A 823 16.27 -10.14 6.16
N GLU A 824 15.88 -10.34 4.90
CA GLU A 824 16.75 -10.75 3.81
C GLU A 824 17.97 -9.84 3.61
N ASP A 825 17.85 -8.52 3.77
CA ASP A 825 18.96 -7.58 3.59
C ASP A 825 19.98 -7.71 4.74
N THR A 826 19.50 -7.96 5.96
CA THR A 826 20.34 -8.29 7.12
C THR A 826 21.04 -9.65 6.94
N LEU A 827 20.38 -10.64 6.33
CA LEU A 827 20.98 -11.95 6.05
C LEU A 827 22.07 -11.85 5.00
N GLU A 828 21.83 -11.16 3.89
CA GLU A 828 22.82 -10.94 2.83
C GLU A 828 24.04 -10.16 3.36
N ALA A 829 23.82 -9.19 4.26
CA ALA A 829 24.90 -8.50 4.95
C ALA A 829 25.74 -9.44 5.84
N CYS A 830 25.10 -10.32 6.62
CA CYS A 830 25.79 -11.33 7.42
C CYS A 830 26.55 -12.36 6.55
N GLU A 831 25.98 -12.79 5.41
CA GLU A 831 26.67 -13.66 4.44
C GLU A 831 27.94 -12.99 3.88
N SER A 832 27.84 -11.72 3.49
CA SER A 832 29.00 -10.93 3.01
C SER A 832 30.08 -10.76 4.08
N LEU A 833 29.70 -10.43 5.33
CA LEU A 833 30.64 -10.32 6.45
C LEU A 833 31.34 -11.65 6.75
N HIS A 834 30.58 -12.76 6.77
CA HIS A 834 31.13 -14.09 6.98
C HIS A 834 32.08 -14.52 5.85
N ALA A 835 31.74 -14.22 4.58
CA ALA A 835 32.60 -14.48 3.43
C ALA A 835 33.91 -13.67 3.45
N ARG A 836 33.93 -12.51 4.12
CA ARG A 836 35.14 -11.71 4.40
C ARG A 836 35.95 -12.22 5.61
N GLY A 837 35.53 -13.32 6.23
CA GLY A 837 36.20 -13.91 7.39
C GLY A 837 35.88 -13.23 8.74
N VAL A 838 34.83 -12.39 8.81
CA VAL A 838 34.41 -11.79 10.09
C VAL A 838 33.77 -12.86 10.98
N PRO A 839 34.32 -13.14 12.18
CA PRO A 839 33.70 -14.07 13.12
C PRO A 839 32.45 -13.41 13.70
N LEU A 840 31.26 -13.93 13.36
CA LEU A 840 29.97 -13.33 13.75
C LEU A 840 28.95 -14.38 14.20
N GLU A 841 27.93 -13.93 14.93
CA GLU A 841 26.73 -14.70 15.31
C GLU A 841 25.50 -13.81 15.12
N LEU A 842 24.49 -14.31 14.40
CA LEU A 842 23.23 -13.60 14.20
C LEU A 842 22.20 -14.04 15.23
N HIS A 843 21.75 -13.12 16.07
CA HIS A 843 20.71 -13.38 17.08
C HIS A 843 19.40 -12.73 16.64
N ALA A 844 18.31 -13.51 16.67
CA ALA A 844 17.00 -13.06 16.23
C ALA A 844 15.91 -13.37 17.26
N PHE A 845 14.98 -12.44 17.48
CA PHE A 845 13.78 -12.64 18.31
C PHE A 845 12.52 -12.38 17.47
N ASP A 846 11.67 -13.39 17.29
CA ASP A 846 10.36 -13.31 16.62
C ASP A 846 9.55 -14.59 16.89
N GLN A 847 8.30 -14.65 16.44
CA GLN A 847 7.41 -15.79 16.61
C GLN A 847 7.87 -17.04 15.82
N GLY A 848 8.23 -18.12 16.54
CA GLY A 848 8.49 -19.48 16.01
C GLY A 848 9.85 -19.69 15.33
N PRO A 849 10.45 -20.90 15.38
CA PRO A 849 11.85 -21.17 15.02
C PRO A 849 12.16 -20.98 13.52
N LEU A 850 13.15 -20.15 13.20
CA LEU A 850 13.52 -19.81 11.82
C LEU A 850 14.65 -20.72 11.32
N HIS A 851 14.31 -21.64 10.42
CA HIS A 851 15.29 -22.47 9.72
C HIS A 851 15.92 -21.66 8.58
N LEU A 852 17.17 -21.27 8.75
CA LEU A 852 17.99 -20.58 7.76
C LEU A 852 19.12 -21.51 7.31
N ASP A 853 19.37 -21.55 6.00
CA ASP A 853 20.48 -22.27 5.39
C ASP A 853 21.66 -21.31 5.20
N VAL A 854 22.38 -21.02 6.29
CA VAL A 854 23.50 -20.06 6.33
C VAL A 854 24.73 -20.67 6.98
N LYS A 855 25.92 -20.20 6.59
CA LYS A 855 27.21 -20.77 7.01
C LYS A 855 27.78 -20.21 8.32
N PHE A 856 27.06 -19.28 8.94
CA PHE A 856 27.41 -18.67 10.23
C PHE A 856 26.38 -19.05 11.32
N PRO A 857 26.75 -19.03 12.61
CA PRO A 857 25.83 -19.32 13.70
C PRO A 857 24.63 -18.37 13.73
N VAL A 858 23.43 -18.95 13.84
CA VAL A 858 22.18 -18.21 14.10
C VAL A 858 21.56 -18.72 15.39
N VAL A 859 21.22 -17.80 16.30
CA VAL A 859 20.50 -18.10 17.54
C VAL A 859 19.11 -17.46 17.46
N PHE A 860 18.09 -18.30 17.35
CA PHE A 860 16.71 -17.85 17.33
C PHE A 860 16.09 -17.96 18.73
N HIS A 861 15.84 -16.83 19.37
CA HIS A 861 15.38 -16.74 20.77
C HIS A 861 13.88 -16.94 20.95
N GLY A 862 13.10 -17.03 19.87
CA GLY A 862 11.65 -17.14 19.93
C GLY A 862 10.95 -15.83 20.29
N ALA A 863 9.70 -15.96 20.73
CA ALA A 863 8.94 -14.84 21.27
C ALA A 863 9.41 -14.57 22.71
N LEU A 864 10.06 -13.44 22.92
CA LEU A 864 10.56 -13.01 24.22
C LEU A 864 9.54 -12.12 24.95
N GLN A 865 9.45 -12.28 26.27
CA GLN A 865 8.81 -11.29 27.16
C GLN A 865 9.65 -10.02 27.25
N LYS A 866 9.02 -8.87 27.58
CA LYS A 866 9.59 -7.52 27.51
C LYS A 866 10.95 -7.39 28.21
N GLU A 867 11.08 -8.01 29.39
CA GLU A 867 12.30 -8.03 30.22
C GLU A 867 13.43 -8.79 29.53
N ARG A 868 13.10 -9.89 28.85
CA ARG A 868 14.06 -10.72 28.10
C ARG A 868 14.46 -10.10 26.77
N VAL A 869 13.60 -9.27 26.16
CA VAL A 869 13.95 -8.45 24.99
C VAL A 869 15.03 -7.42 25.36
N ARG A 870 14.93 -6.80 26.55
CA ARG A 870 15.99 -5.92 27.07
C ARG A 870 17.32 -6.66 27.26
N GLU A 871 17.28 -7.84 27.87
CA GLU A 871 18.46 -8.69 28.08
C GLU A 871 19.09 -9.16 26.76
N PHE A 872 18.27 -9.45 25.75
CA PHE A 872 18.72 -9.70 24.38
C PHE A 872 19.53 -8.51 23.85
N PHE A 873 19.03 -7.27 23.97
CA PHE A 873 19.74 -6.07 23.49
C PHE A 873 21.08 -5.84 24.20
N TRP A 874 21.15 -6.08 25.51
CA TRP A 874 22.39 -5.98 26.30
C TRP A 874 23.50 -6.93 25.85
N ASP A 875 23.14 -8.03 25.20
CA ASP A 875 24.09 -9.04 24.70
C ASP A 875 24.55 -8.83 23.26
N MET A 876 24.01 -7.83 22.54
CA MET A 876 24.37 -7.54 21.16
C MET A 876 25.48 -6.49 21.05
N ASP A 877 26.41 -6.69 20.11
CA ASP A 877 27.37 -5.66 19.73
C ASP A 877 26.73 -4.57 18.88
N VAL A 878 25.76 -4.95 18.03
CA VAL A 878 25.02 -4.07 17.11
C VAL A 878 23.62 -4.63 16.86
N MET A 879 22.62 -3.75 16.77
CA MET A 879 21.27 -4.09 16.30
C MET A 879 21.10 -3.61 14.85
N VAL A 880 20.48 -4.43 14.00
CA VAL A 880 20.16 -4.11 12.59
C VAL A 880 18.65 -4.05 12.37
N CYS A 881 18.18 -2.90 11.88
CA CYS A 881 16.77 -2.66 11.52
C CYS A 881 16.67 -2.11 10.09
N ALA A 882 16.60 -3.01 9.09
CA ALA A 882 16.70 -2.71 7.66
C ALA A 882 15.36 -2.34 6.98
N GLU A 883 14.41 -1.78 7.71
CA GLU A 883 13.01 -1.63 7.28
C GLU A 883 12.84 -0.86 5.95
N GLU A 884 12.03 -1.39 5.03
CA GLU A 884 11.70 -0.68 3.79
C GLU A 884 10.59 0.35 3.99
N ASP A 885 9.62 0.05 4.85
CA ASP A 885 8.47 0.91 5.11
C ASP A 885 7.94 0.68 6.53
N GLY A 886 7.70 1.78 7.23
CA GLY A 886 7.31 1.80 8.63
C GLY A 886 7.16 3.22 9.15
N GLY A 887 6.07 3.49 9.89
CA GLY A 887 5.90 4.76 10.57
C GLY A 887 6.85 4.90 11.75
N TRP A 888 6.94 3.88 12.60
CA TRP A 888 7.81 3.85 13.78
C TRP A 888 8.34 2.42 14.05
N SER A 889 9.64 2.28 14.30
CA SER A 889 10.29 1.02 14.63
C SER A 889 10.52 0.90 16.13
N ASN A 890 9.70 0.09 16.81
CA ASN A 890 9.93 -0.26 18.22
C ASN A 890 11.29 -0.95 18.43
N PRO A 891 11.69 -1.99 17.67
CA PRO A 891 12.96 -2.69 17.95
C PRO A 891 14.20 -1.80 17.88
N ALA A 892 14.23 -0.83 16.96
CA ALA A 892 15.32 0.15 16.88
C ALA A 892 15.32 1.13 18.08
N ALA A 893 14.15 1.66 18.46
CA ALA A 893 14.01 2.54 19.61
C ALA A 893 14.34 1.83 20.94
N GLU A 894 13.89 0.59 21.10
CA GLU A 894 14.14 -0.24 22.29
C GLU A 894 15.62 -0.66 22.39
N ALA A 895 16.28 -0.98 21.27
CA ALA A 895 17.73 -1.22 21.23
C ALA A 895 18.54 0.03 21.61
N MET A 896 18.17 1.20 21.05
CA MET A 896 18.81 2.48 21.38
C MET A 896 18.62 2.84 22.86
N ALA A 897 17.43 2.63 23.43
CA ALA A 897 17.14 2.82 24.85
C ALA A 897 17.89 1.83 25.77
N SER A 898 18.09 0.59 25.31
CA SER A 898 18.97 -0.41 25.96
C SER A 898 20.46 -0.13 25.80
N GLY A 899 20.85 0.91 25.05
CA GLY A 899 22.25 1.28 24.84
C GLY A 899 23.01 0.34 23.90
N THR A 900 22.32 -0.26 22.93
CA THR A 900 22.92 -1.06 21.85
C THR A 900 23.18 -0.16 20.63
N PRO A 901 24.39 -0.17 20.03
CA PRO A 901 24.65 0.51 18.76
C PRO A 901 23.69 0.06 17.65
N LEU A 902 23.24 0.99 16.81
CA LEU A 902 22.18 0.77 15.82
C LEU A 902 22.69 1.02 14.40
N VAL A 903 22.44 0.05 13.51
CA VAL A 903 22.48 0.21 12.04
C VAL A 903 21.05 0.09 11.54
N CYS A 904 20.53 1.11 10.85
CA CYS A 904 19.12 1.12 10.45
C CYS A 904 18.86 1.90 9.17
N THR A 905 17.75 1.61 8.52
CA THR A 905 17.16 2.50 7.51
C THR A 905 16.44 3.67 8.16
N ASP A 906 16.18 4.74 7.41
CA ASP A 906 15.35 5.88 7.82
C ASP A 906 13.87 5.48 8.08
N ALA A 907 13.36 4.44 7.42
CA ALA A 907 12.00 3.93 7.63
C ALA A 907 11.80 3.52 9.10
N GLY A 908 10.85 4.17 9.77
CA GLY A 908 10.53 3.94 11.18
C GLY A 908 11.56 4.48 12.19
N THR A 909 12.65 5.11 11.76
CA THR A 909 13.71 5.61 12.66
C THR A 909 14.04 7.11 12.48
N ILE A 910 13.55 7.73 11.39
CA ILE A 910 13.91 9.09 10.95
C ILE A 910 13.88 10.17 12.05
N ASP A 911 13.00 10.05 13.04
CA ASP A 911 12.86 11.06 14.10
C ASP A 911 14.01 11.00 15.13
N TYR A 912 14.69 9.86 15.29
CA TYR A 912 15.71 9.65 16.34
C TYR A 912 17.06 9.09 15.85
N ALA A 913 17.12 8.50 14.66
CA ALA A 913 18.35 8.01 14.06
C ALA A 913 18.94 9.06 13.11
N ILE A 914 20.11 9.60 13.47
CA ILE A 914 20.87 10.59 12.70
C ILE A 914 22.23 9.96 12.37
N HIS A 915 22.60 9.94 11.09
CA HIS A 915 23.77 9.24 10.57
C HIS A 915 25.08 9.77 11.18
N GLU A 916 25.91 8.86 11.72
CA GLU A 916 27.15 9.16 12.44
C GLU A 916 27.03 10.17 13.62
N GLU A 917 25.81 10.47 14.07
CA GLU A 917 25.51 11.21 15.30
C GLU A 917 24.88 10.32 16.38
N THR A 918 23.78 9.60 16.08
CA THR A 918 23.07 8.72 17.04
C THR A 918 22.98 7.27 16.59
N ALA A 919 23.15 7.00 15.29
CA ALA A 919 23.13 5.67 14.68
C ALA A 919 23.91 5.68 13.35
N ILE A 920 24.11 4.52 12.73
CA ILE A 920 24.46 4.46 11.31
C ILE A 920 23.17 4.30 10.51
N VAL A 921 22.76 5.35 9.81
CA VAL A 921 21.58 5.30 8.92
C VAL A 921 22.03 4.88 7.52
N VAL A 922 21.37 3.90 6.91
CA VAL A 922 21.73 3.34 5.59
C VAL A 922 20.58 3.47 4.59
N PRO A 923 20.86 3.49 3.26
CA PRO A 923 19.83 3.39 2.24
C PRO A 923 18.97 2.12 2.38
N ARG A 924 17.70 2.22 2.01
CA ARG A 924 16.76 1.08 1.99
C ARG A 924 17.15 0.11 0.87
N ARG A 925 16.98 -1.20 1.11
CA ARG A 925 17.33 -2.27 0.16
C ARG A 925 18.81 -2.29 -0.27
N ASP A 926 19.72 -1.86 0.62
CA ASP A 926 21.16 -1.87 0.37
C ASP A 926 21.92 -2.71 1.42
N PRO A 927 22.04 -4.04 1.20
CA PRO A 927 22.85 -4.91 2.06
C PRO A 927 24.32 -4.50 2.13
N ALA A 928 24.88 -3.88 1.08
CA ALA A 928 26.27 -3.45 1.07
C ALA A 928 26.51 -2.26 2.01
N ALA A 929 25.56 -1.32 2.09
CA ALA A 929 25.58 -0.25 3.08
C ALA A 929 25.39 -0.78 4.51
N ILE A 930 24.55 -1.80 4.73
CA ILE A 930 24.44 -2.48 6.04
C ILE A 930 25.80 -3.09 6.43
N VAL A 931 26.48 -3.79 5.51
CA VAL A 931 27.84 -4.32 5.74
C VAL A 931 28.82 -3.21 6.10
N ALA A 932 28.83 -2.11 5.34
CA ALA A 932 29.72 -0.98 5.59
C ALA A 932 29.47 -0.36 6.97
N GLY A 933 28.20 -0.18 7.37
CA GLY A 933 27.82 0.32 8.69
C GLY A 933 28.22 -0.60 9.84
N ILE A 934 28.05 -1.91 9.68
CA ILE A 934 28.49 -2.91 10.67
C ILE A 934 30.02 -2.92 10.75
N GLU A 935 30.73 -2.92 9.63
CA GLU A 935 32.21 -2.86 9.60
C GLU A 935 32.75 -1.56 10.23
N ARG A 936 32.05 -0.43 10.02
CA ARG A 936 32.40 0.88 10.60
C ARG A 936 32.34 0.83 12.13
N LEU A 937 31.24 0.34 12.70
CA LEU A 937 31.09 0.14 14.15
C LEU A 937 32.04 -0.94 14.70
N TYR A 938 32.35 -1.97 13.92
CA TYR A 938 33.26 -3.04 14.30
C TYR A 938 34.71 -2.54 14.44
N ARG A 939 35.17 -1.73 13.48
CA ARG A 939 36.56 -1.25 13.38
C ARG A 939 36.83 -0.01 14.23
N ASP A 940 35.80 0.74 14.60
CA ASP A 940 35.91 2.00 15.34
C ASP A 940 35.09 1.95 16.65
N PRO A 941 35.66 1.41 17.74
CA PRO A 941 34.97 1.30 19.03
C PRO A 941 34.66 2.66 19.67
N GLU A 942 35.45 3.69 19.39
CA GLU A 942 35.23 5.05 19.89
C GLU A 942 34.00 5.68 19.25
N LEU A 943 33.85 5.53 17.92
CA LEU A 943 32.61 5.87 17.22
C LEU A 943 31.43 5.09 17.79
N ALA A 944 31.55 3.77 17.94
CA ALA A 944 30.45 2.94 18.45
C ALA A 944 29.99 3.38 19.86
N GLU A 945 30.92 3.77 20.74
CA GLU A 945 30.61 4.32 22.06
C GLU A 945 30.03 5.74 22.00
N ARG A 946 30.53 6.61 21.11
CA ARG A 946 30.00 7.95 20.87
C ARG A 946 28.54 7.91 20.42
N LEU A 947 28.23 7.09 19.40
CA LEU A 947 26.87 6.91 18.90
C LEU A 947 25.95 6.30 19.96
N ARG A 948 26.46 5.36 20.77
CA ARG A 948 25.71 4.78 21.89
C ARG A 948 25.29 5.83 22.93
N ILE A 949 26.22 6.71 23.32
CA ILE A 949 25.95 7.78 24.30
C ILE A 949 24.97 8.81 23.72
N ALA A 950 25.17 9.24 22.47
CA ALA A 950 24.31 10.19 21.79
C ALA A 950 22.89 9.63 21.53
N GLY A 951 22.77 8.37 21.09
CA GLY A 951 21.51 7.66 20.94
C GLY A 951 20.75 7.54 22.27
N LEU A 952 21.43 7.16 23.36
CA LEU A 952 20.84 7.16 24.70
C LEU A 952 20.35 8.53 25.16
N ALA A 953 21.07 9.61 24.81
CA ALA A 953 20.63 10.97 25.11
C ALA A 953 19.40 11.36 24.26
N ARG A 954 19.40 11.04 22.96
CA ARG A 954 18.33 11.33 22.01
C ARG A 954 17.03 10.60 22.35
N ILE A 955 17.10 9.30 22.59
CA ILE A 955 15.91 8.44 22.74
C ILE A 955 15.11 8.72 24.03
N ARG A 956 15.73 9.35 25.05
CA ARG A 956 15.04 9.82 26.27
C ARG A 956 13.89 10.79 25.97
N GLY A 957 13.97 11.56 24.88
CA GLY A 957 12.90 12.45 24.44
C GLY A 957 11.64 11.72 23.95
N PHE A 958 11.73 10.41 23.68
CA PHE A 958 10.67 9.58 23.09
C PHE A 958 10.05 8.60 24.09
N GLY A 959 10.18 8.85 25.40
CA GLY A 959 9.51 8.05 26.41
C GLY A 959 7.98 8.20 26.35
N TRP A 960 7.23 7.13 26.60
CA TRP A 960 5.75 7.17 26.63
C TRP A 960 5.12 8.33 27.42
N PRO A 961 5.64 8.76 28.60
CA PRO A 961 5.11 9.92 29.31
C PRO A 961 5.17 11.24 28.52
N GLN A 962 6.17 11.40 27.65
CA GLN A 962 6.30 12.57 26.79
C GLN A 962 5.35 12.47 25.60
N VAL A 963 5.30 11.31 24.93
CA VAL A 963 4.39 11.03 23.81
C VAL A 963 2.92 11.22 24.22
N ALA A 964 2.54 10.84 25.45
CA ALA A 964 1.19 11.05 25.96
C ALA A 964 0.86 12.53 26.21
N ARG A 965 1.83 13.34 26.66
CA ARG A 965 1.67 14.81 26.77
C ARG A 965 1.55 15.47 25.41
N ASP A 966 2.44 15.15 24.48
CA ASP A 966 2.42 15.73 23.13
C ASP A 966 1.15 15.33 22.36
N LEU A 967 0.64 14.10 22.58
CA LEU A 967 -0.67 13.67 22.08
C LEU A 967 -1.83 14.42 22.76
N LEU A 968 -1.80 14.60 24.08
CA LEU A 968 -2.82 15.37 24.80
C LEU A 968 -2.87 16.83 24.31
N ASP A 969 -1.71 17.49 24.18
CA ASP A 969 -1.57 18.85 23.64
C ASP A 969 -2.16 18.93 22.21
N ALA A 970 -1.88 17.94 21.35
CA ALA A 970 -2.44 17.88 19.99
C ALA A 970 -3.96 17.65 19.94
N LEU A 971 -4.51 16.89 20.91
CA LEU A 971 -5.95 16.64 21.02
C LEU A 971 -6.71 17.83 21.63
N GLN A 972 -6.10 18.56 22.57
CA GLN A 972 -6.67 19.77 23.15
C GLN A 972 -6.74 20.92 22.13
N ASP A 973 -5.72 21.07 21.28
CA ASP A 973 -5.67 22.10 20.24
C ASP A 973 -6.57 21.82 19.02
N ALA A 974 -7.16 20.62 18.94
CA ALA A 974 -8.12 20.28 17.89
C ALA A 974 -9.34 21.22 17.93
N ARG A 975 -9.77 21.70 16.76
CA ARG A 975 -10.95 22.57 16.65
C ARG A 975 -12.15 21.74 16.24
N PRO A 976 -13.09 21.43 17.16
CA PRO A 976 -14.25 20.61 16.83
C PRO A 976 -15.16 21.33 15.82
N ASP A 977 -15.66 20.61 14.82
CA ASP A 977 -16.76 21.03 13.93
C ASP A 977 -18.03 20.19 14.20
N PRO A 978 -18.89 20.57 15.16
CA PRO A 978 -20.10 19.81 15.49
C PRO A 978 -21.17 19.86 14.38
N GLU A 979 -21.29 20.99 13.67
CA GLU A 979 -22.29 21.17 12.61
C GLU A 979 -21.92 20.35 11.36
N GLY A 980 -20.66 20.39 10.94
CA GLY A 980 -20.15 19.59 9.82
C GLY A 980 -20.20 18.09 10.08
N ARG A 981 -20.08 17.68 11.35
CA ARG A 981 -20.17 16.29 11.82
C ARG A 981 -21.60 15.75 11.74
N ALA A 982 -22.60 16.49 12.25
CA ALA A 982 -24.00 16.04 12.23
C ALA A 982 -24.51 15.69 10.82
N VAL A 983 -24.15 16.52 9.82
CA VAL A 983 -24.51 16.28 8.40
C VAL A 983 -23.81 15.04 7.83
N LYS A 984 -22.54 14.82 8.17
CA LYS A 984 -21.76 13.66 7.69
C LYS A 984 -22.18 12.36 8.36
N ASN A 985 -22.53 12.41 9.64
CA ASN A 985 -23.07 11.26 10.37
C ASN A 985 -24.38 10.76 9.74
N ALA A 986 -25.29 11.66 9.36
CA ALA A 986 -26.51 11.30 8.64
C ALA A 986 -26.21 10.61 7.29
N LEU A 987 -25.33 11.19 6.47
CA LEU A 987 -24.89 10.61 5.19
C LEU A 987 -24.17 9.26 5.34
N ALA A 988 -23.40 9.06 6.41
CA ALA A 988 -22.73 7.80 6.71
C ALA A 988 -23.74 6.71 7.12
N LEU A 989 -24.71 7.06 7.97
CA LEU A 989 -25.80 6.17 8.38
C LEU A 989 -26.67 5.73 7.19
N GLU A 990 -27.07 6.65 6.31
CA GLU A 990 -27.81 6.32 5.08
C GLU A 990 -27.05 5.32 4.19
N ARG A 991 -25.73 5.51 4.05
CA ARG A 991 -24.88 4.62 3.22
C ARG A 991 -24.66 3.25 3.85
N LEU A 992 -24.50 3.17 5.17
CA LEU A 992 -24.38 1.90 5.89
C LEU A 992 -25.70 1.10 5.84
N ALA A 993 -26.84 1.79 6.03
CA ALA A 993 -28.16 1.19 5.89
C ALA A 993 -28.42 0.68 4.45
N ALA A 994 -28.01 1.44 3.43
CA ALA A 994 -28.11 1.02 2.02
C ALA A 994 -27.24 -0.22 1.68
N LEU A 995 -26.20 -0.50 2.47
CA LEU A 995 -25.35 -1.69 2.36
C LEU A 995 -25.85 -2.87 3.21
N GLY A 996 -27.00 -2.74 3.89
CA GLY A 996 -27.57 -3.79 4.74
C GLY A 996 -26.84 -3.98 6.07
N VAL A 997 -25.98 -3.05 6.47
CA VAL A 997 -25.40 -3.00 7.82
C VAL A 997 -26.48 -2.47 8.75
N ARG A 998 -26.86 -3.27 9.75
CA ARG A 998 -27.87 -2.93 10.76
C ARG A 998 -27.28 -2.10 11.90
#